data_AF-A0A9D2I426-F1
#
_entry.id   AF-A0A9D2I426-F1
#
_cell.length_a   1.000
_cell.length_b   1.000
_cell.length_c   1.000
_cell.angle_alpha   90.00
_cell.angle_beta   90.00
_cell.angle_gamma   90.00
#
_symmetry.space_group_name_H-M   'P 1'
#
loop_
_entity.id
_entity.type
_entity.pdbx_description
1 polymer ?
#
loop_
_entity_poly.entity_id
_entity_poly.type
_entity_poly.pdbx_seq_one_letter_code
_entity_poly.pdbx_strand_id
1 'polypeptide(L)'
;MVVPKINSAHGSETRNIINAAIDSINVQGKSIQDLVAEGQLTPEQYSKLIESVNGMISKGDVSIYDIDKNKGKIDLTFLSDEVIKAISGDAPVNPILSRSSITLDKTAFVKSGKNKFDKSDVQKGYTLRTTDGVMVSNSAYSVSHKILVYSVDRISLTNAFLLVYYDSNDTFISAHAAPLSSSVPSNASHIKIVVKNEDLDTAQVEFGGERTDYEPFTLTIQNKYVENPSLSEGDIPALGLEKMKFASVGKNKFDKNNVEKGKELKNDGTTFPNSNFFISHKIPAKPQADYAMQEVYRMGFYDASGVIVGEVKTVSSAPTVMKSPTNTSYIIISSTISRLDVAQIEENDTVTPYESFGYLIDEKYLSVKSSPTSQGTNINAEKIIAENNAYENAPNVDYGLDIPSYEGSGKVTHPSVLYFKDGWNGFKFWMAMTPYPNSDNQYENPSIVASNDNVDWVEPAQNPIAPLPADRAFQSDPCIFMKGNTMELWYREHISISGGYTTELWRKTTTDGVNWTNKEKLFDNNSFEVVRSQAVRYIDGKYCMWYHTGETDSTYHIKYAESADGKNWTNVKALNISFPSNHVPWHLDAIVENGETEIIISSKTTDGSKWSLFYTSSQDNDTFHDAIEIIRSDKRVGKWDSANLYRSALVMVDGKYYVYYATPSAIGLTVGDEIITLNKRDDGIVKAELLMSASNSFKNSDTLKEFPLGKIVYTKVFDGTYGADHGFPTSSGIVVTNRVIGDVGYDFQLYYPQSANDIYRRRSTSSGWTTWTKFVG
;
A
#
# COMPACT_ATOMS: atom_id res chain seq x y z
N MET A 1 55.18 25.77 39.17
CA MET A 1 55.99 26.84 38.55
C MET A 1 55.89 28.05 39.49
N VAL A 2 56.99 28.48 40.12
CA VAL A 2 56.95 29.58 41.10
C VAL A 2 57.13 30.91 40.34
N VAL A 3 56.15 31.79 40.44
CA VAL A 3 56.22 33.11 39.82
C VAL A 3 56.84 34.11 40.81
N PRO A 4 57.94 34.79 40.47
CA PRO A 4 58.61 35.72 41.37
C PRO A 4 57.85 37.06 41.51
N LYS A 5 57.97 37.69 42.69
CA LYS A 5 57.37 39.00 42.98
C LYS A 5 58.06 40.12 42.20
N ILE A 6 57.30 41.18 41.93
CA ILE A 6 57.77 42.36 41.19
C ILE A 6 58.19 43.50 42.12
N ASN A 7 59.23 44.23 41.70
CA ASN A 7 59.94 45.25 42.50
C ASN A 7 59.44 46.69 42.19
N SER A 8 60.03 47.70 42.85
CA SER A 8 59.52 49.07 43.08
C SER A 8 59.28 50.00 41.87
N ALA A 9 59.11 49.48 40.67
CA ALA A 9 58.82 50.27 39.47
C ALA A 9 57.34 50.71 39.33
N HIS A 10 56.46 50.22 40.21
CA HIS A 10 55.03 50.53 40.19
C HIS A 10 54.54 51.07 41.56
N GLY A 11 53.49 51.90 41.53
CA GLY A 11 52.88 52.51 42.71
C GLY A 11 52.59 51.48 43.81
N SER A 12 52.79 51.86 45.08
CA SER A 12 52.77 50.95 46.22
C SER A 12 51.49 50.12 46.33
N GLU A 13 50.36 50.71 45.98
CA GLU A 13 49.05 50.07 46.05
C GLU A 13 48.90 48.99 44.96
N THR A 14 49.27 49.30 43.71
CA THR A 14 49.27 48.36 42.59
C THR A 14 50.23 47.19 42.80
N ARG A 15 51.43 47.46 43.33
CA ARG A 15 52.42 46.41 43.65
C ARG A 15 51.93 45.46 44.75
N ASN A 16 51.27 45.97 45.78
CA ASN A 16 50.76 45.13 46.87
C ASN A 16 49.61 44.24 46.38
N ILE A 17 48.74 44.77 45.52
CA ILE A 17 47.65 44.00 44.91
C ILE A 17 48.20 42.89 44.00
N ILE A 18 49.20 43.19 43.16
CA ILE A 18 49.76 42.18 42.24
C ILE A 18 50.59 41.13 42.99
N ASN A 19 51.37 41.52 44.00
CA ASN A 19 52.12 40.55 44.80
C ASN A 19 51.20 39.68 45.67
N ALA A 20 50.07 40.22 46.16
CA ALA A 20 49.04 39.43 46.84
C ALA A 20 48.35 38.44 45.88
N ALA A 21 48.12 38.84 44.62
CA ALA A 21 47.62 37.94 43.59
C ALA A 21 48.63 36.83 43.24
N ILE A 22 49.92 37.15 43.15
CA ILE A 22 51.01 36.18 42.95
C ILE A 22 51.12 35.22 44.14
N ASP A 23 50.95 35.70 45.37
CA ASP A 23 50.90 34.85 46.56
C ASP A 23 49.69 33.90 46.52
N SER A 24 48.50 34.39 46.17
CA SER A 24 47.32 33.54 45.96
C SER A 24 47.52 32.49 44.87
N ILE A 25 48.20 32.84 43.77
CA ILE A 25 48.49 31.91 42.66
C ILE A 25 49.53 30.86 43.08
N ASN A 26 50.57 31.24 43.83
CA ASN A 26 51.58 30.31 44.33
C ASN A 26 51.02 29.40 45.46
N VAL A 27 50.04 29.87 46.24
CA VAL A 27 49.33 29.07 47.27
C VAL A 27 48.38 28.05 46.65
N GLN A 28 47.73 28.37 45.52
CA GLN A 28 46.88 27.41 44.80
C GLN A 28 47.65 26.30 44.06
N GLY A 29 48.99 26.36 44.06
CA GLY A 29 49.85 25.38 43.39
C GLY A 29 50.45 24.28 44.26
N LYS A 30 50.19 24.24 45.57
CA LYS A 30 50.63 23.11 46.42
C LYS A 30 49.52 22.09 46.56
N SER A 31 49.79 20.84 46.16
CA SER A 31 48.82 19.78 46.34
C SER A 31 48.73 19.42 47.83
N ILE A 32 47.57 18.92 48.26
CA ILE A 32 47.34 18.44 49.63
C ILE A 32 48.36 17.35 50.04
N GLN A 33 48.94 16.63 49.08
CA GLN A 33 49.97 15.62 49.29
C GLN A 33 51.32 16.25 49.69
N ASP A 34 51.61 17.48 49.25
CA ASP A 34 52.85 18.19 49.57
C ASP A 34 52.88 18.68 51.03
N LEU A 35 51.72 19.02 51.62
CA LEU A 35 51.60 19.46 53.02
C LEU A 35 51.78 18.32 54.03
N VAL A 36 51.49 17.08 53.62
CA VAL A 36 51.76 15.86 54.41
C VAL A 36 53.25 15.50 54.37
N ALA A 37 53.90 15.67 53.21
CA ALA A 37 55.33 15.41 53.05
C ALA A 37 56.23 16.42 53.80
N GLU A 38 55.79 17.68 53.94
CA GLU A 38 56.51 18.73 54.68
C GLU A 38 56.27 18.69 56.21
N GLY A 39 55.54 17.69 56.73
CA GLY A 39 55.33 17.49 58.17
C GLY A 39 54.40 18.51 58.85
N GLN A 40 53.64 19.28 58.07
CA GLN A 40 52.73 20.32 58.57
C GLN A 40 51.33 19.80 58.89
N LEU A 41 50.99 18.59 58.42
CA LEU A 41 49.78 17.85 58.80
C LEU A 41 50.17 16.46 59.30
N THR A 42 49.70 16.08 60.50
CA THR A 42 49.88 14.70 60.98
C THR A 42 48.98 13.73 60.21
N PRO A 43 49.30 12.42 60.17
CA PRO A 43 48.44 11.42 59.53
C PRO A 43 46.99 11.42 60.05
N GLU A 44 46.77 11.65 61.35
CA GLU A 44 45.40 11.80 61.89
C GLU A 44 44.71 13.10 61.43
N GLN A 45 45.43 14.20 61.29
CA GLN A 45 44.88 15.47 60.79
C GLN A 45 44.53 15.37 59.30
N TYR A 46 45.35 14.66 58.52
CA TYR A 46 45.08 14.34 57.13
C TYR A 46 43.83 13.46 56.98
N SER A 47 43.71 12.40 57.78
CA SER A 47 42.53 11.52 57.79
C SER A 47 41.25 12.28 58.15
N LYS A 48 41.30 13.15 59.17
CA LYS A 48 40.16 14.00 59.55
C LYS A 48 39.79 15.05 58.52
N LEU A 49 40.76 15.57 57.78
CA LEU A 49 40.53 16.54 56.71
C LEU A 49 39.88 15.87 55.50
N ILE A 50 40.33 14.66 55.13
CA ILE A 50 39.71 13.83 54.10
C ILE A 50 38.28 13.44 54.51
N GLU A 51 38.06 13.04 55.76
CA GLU A 51 36.71 12.78 56.30
C GLU A 51 35.83 14.04 56.31
N SER A 52 36.38 15.22 56.60
CA SER A 52 35.63 16.49 56.61
C SER A 52 35.30 16.98 55.19
N VAL A 53 36.23 16.87 54.25
CA VAL A 53 36.03 17.25 52.84
C VAL A 53 35.05 16.29 52.15
N ASN A 54 35.17 14.98 52.40
CA ASN A 54 34.19 14.00 51.93
C ASN A 54 32.85 14.10 52.68
N GLY A 55 32.87 14.57 53.93
CA GLY A 55 31.68 14.82 54.76
C GLY A 55 30.94 16.12 54.46
N MET A 56 31.55 17.06 53.73
CA MET A 56 30.92 18.33 53.31
C MET A 56 29.91 18.13 52.18
N ILE A 57 29.92 16.99 51.49
CA ILE A 57 28.92 16.63 50.47
C ILE A 57 27.72 15.88 51.11
N SER A 58 27.84 15.38 52.36
CA SER A 58 26.86 14.47 52.96
C SER A 58 25.87 15.12 53.95
N LYS A 59 25.69 16.44 53.92
CA LYS A 59 24.72 17.17 54.78
C LYS A 59 23.72 18.07 54.03
N GLY A 60 23.20 17.61 52.90
CA GLY A 60 21.83 17.91 52.47
C GLY A 60 21.47 19.33 51.96
N ASP A 61 22.32 20.34 52.12
CA ASP A 61 22.05 21.70 51.59
C ASP A 61 22.80 21.92 50.27
N VAL A 62 22.19 21.47 49.16
CA VAL A 62 22.64 21.77 47.78
C VAL A 62 21.93 23.04 47.30
N SER A 63 22.66 24.06 46.84
CA SER A 63 22.08 25.32 46.36
C SER A 63 21.84 25.31 44.84
N ILE A 64 21.01 26.24 44.34
CA ILE A 64 20.72 26.35 42.89
C ILE A 64 21.95 26.70 42.04
N TYR A 65 22.99 27.25 42.66
CA TYR A 65 24.23 27.63 41.99
C TYR A 65 25.22 26.46 41.88
N ASP A 66 24.96 25.35 42.59
CA ASP A 66 25.71 24.09 42.49
C ASP A 66 25.21 23.21 41.32
N ILE A 67 24.18 23.66 40.60
CA ILE A 67 23.52 22.94 39.49
C ILE A 67 23.95 23.52 38.13
N ASP A 68 24.84 22.81 37.44
CA ASP A 68 25.25 23.15 36.06
C ASP A 68 24.27 22.58 35.02
N LYS A 69 23.33 23.42 34.58
CA LYS A 69 22.25 23.04 33.64
C LYS A 69 22.76 22.67 32.24
N ASN A 70 23.98 23.05 31.88
CA ASN A 70 24.55 22.81 30.56
C ASN A 70 25.24 21.44 30.43
N LYS A 71 25.28 20.64 31.51
CA LYS A 71 25.92 19.31 31.55
C LYS A 71 24.96 18.13 31.72
N GLY A 72 23.64 18.36 31.80
CA GLY A 72 22.64 17.29 31.84
C GLY A 72 22.65 16.40 33.09
N LYS A 73 23.02 16.93 34.26
CA LYS A 73 23.24 16.14 35.50
C LYS A 73 22.15 16.22 36.58
N ILE A 74 20.97 16.77 36.30
CA ILE A 74 19.78 16.55 37.13
C ILE A 74 18.66 16.06 36.21
N ASP A 75 18.32 14.78 36.35
CA ASP A 75 17.14 14.16 35.76
C ASP A 75 16.23 13.60 36.87
N LEU A 76 15.10 12.99 36.50
CA LEU A 76 14.09 12.47 37.42
C LEU A 76 14.64 11.45 38.44
N THR A 77 15.77 10.79 38.17
CA THR A 77 16.35 9.78 39.07
C THR A 77 17.01 10.37 40.32
N PHE A 78 17.25 11.68 40.34
CA PHE A 78 17.87 12.39 41.46
C PHE A 78 16.87 13.20 42.31
N LEU A 79 15.59 13.15 41.98
CA LEU A 79 14.51 13.78 42.75
C LEU A 79 13.78 12.71 43.56
N SER A 80 13.55 12.98 44.85
CA SER A 80 12.70 12.11 45.67
C SER A 80 11.24 12.18 45.22
N ASP A 81 10.50 11.08 45.36
CA ASP A 81 9.07 10.99 45.01
C ASP A 81 8.21 12.11 45.63
N GLU A 82 8.54 12.57 46.84
CA GLU A 82 7.84 13.69 47.50
C GLU A 82 8.05 15.03 46.79
N VAL A 83 9.26 15.30 46.29
CA VAL A 83 9.58 16.51 45.53
C VAL A 83 8.95 16.45 44.14
N ILE A 84 8.94 15.28 43.50
CA ILE A 84 8.26 15.06 42.22
C ILE A 84 6.75 15.34 42.38
N LYS A 85 6.13 14.80 43.45
CA LYS A 85 4.71 14.96 43.77
C LYS A 85 4.34 16.40 44.16
N ALA A 86 5.23 17.12 44.85
CA ALA A 86 5.02 18.51 45.23
C ALA A 86 5.06 19.47 44.02
N ILE A 87 5.81 19.13 42.96
CA ILE A 87 5.91 19.92 41.73
C ILE A 87 4.75 19.62 40.76
N SER A 88 4.30 18.36 40.67
CA SER A 88 3.29 17.94 39.71
C SER A 88 1.84 17.93 40.21
N GLY A 89 1.64 18.01 41.52
CA GLY A 89 0.35 17.68 42.12
C GLY A 89 -0.09 16.26 41.70
N ASP A 90 -1.38 16.10 41.41
CA ASP A 90 -1.96 14.83 40.95
C ASP A 90 -1.75 14.56 39.44
N ALA A 91 -1.04 15.44 38.71
CA ALA A 91 -0.75 15.25 37.29
C ALA A 91 0.45 14.29 37.09
N PRO A 92 0.35 13.25 36.25
CA PRO A 92 1.45 12.33 36.01
C PRO A 92 2.59 13.03 35.25
N VAL A 93 3.80 13.02 35.82
CA VAL A 93 5.02 13.55 35.18
C VAL A 93 5.60 12.47 34.27
N ASN A 94 5.30 12.57 32.97
CA ASN A 94 5.86 11.79 31.87
C ASN A 94 5.84 10.25 32.02
N PRO A 95 4.77 9.56 31.62
CA PRO A 95 4.96 8.48 30.69
C PRO A 95 5.06 9.11 29.29
N ILE A 96 6.28 9.20 28.74
CA ILE A 96 6.38 8.97 27.30
C ILE A 96 5.86 7.54 27.15
N LEU A 97 4.58 7.40 26.77
CA LEU A 97 3.97 6.10 26.55
C LEU A 97 4.82 5.43 25.48
N SER A 98 5.52 4.35 25.85
CA SER A 98 6.23 3.56 24.86
C SER A 98 5.21 3.02 23.86
N ARG A 99 5.62 2.89 22.59
CA ARG A 99 4.77 2.29 21.57
C ARG A 99 4.22 0.96 22.10
N SER A 100 2.90 0.78 22.04
CA SER A 100 2.19 -0.42 22.55
C SER A 100 2.10 -0.58 24.08
N SER A 101 2.27 0.48 24.88
CA SER A 101 2.18 0.41 26.36
C SER A 101 0.77 0.48 26.96
N ILE A 102 -0.23 0.89 26.17
CA ILE A 102 -1.63 0.98 26.62
C ILE A 102 -2.34 -0.33 26.27
N THR A 103 -2.72 -1.08 27.31
CA THR A 103 -3.56 -2.26 27.22
C THR A 103 -5.04 -1.87 27.22
N LEU A 104 -5.92 -2.75 26.71
CA LEU A 104 -7.36 -2.44 26.50
C LEU A 104 -8.07 -2.00 27.79
N ASP A 105 -7.73 -2.60 28.93
CA ASP A 105 -8.24 -2.29 30.27
C ASP A 105 -7.88 -0.87 30.75
N LYS A 106 -6.86 -0.24 30.13
CA LYS A 106 -6.44 1.14 30.44
C LYS A 106 -7.12 2.19 29.55
N THR A 107 -8.10 1.78 28.73
CA THR A 107 -8.81 2.67 27.82
C THR A 107 -10.22 3.01 28.34
N ALA A 108 -10.64 4.27 28.19
CA ALA A 108 -11.92 4.74 28.72
C ALA A 108 -13.16 4.24 27.93
N PHE A 109 -12.95 3.68 26.73
CA PHE A 109 -14.03 3.24 25.84
C PHE A 109 -14.30 1.74 25.89
N VAL A 110 -13.45 0.97 26.57
CA VAL A 110 -13.64 -0.46 26.84
C VAL A 110 -14.47 -0.65 28.10
N LYS A 111 -15.43 -1.58 28.06
CA LYS A 111 -16.26 -1.97 29.21
C LYS A 111 -16.05 -3.44 29.53
N SER A 112 -15.86 -3.77 30.81
CA SER A 112 -15.82 -5.17 31.27
C SER A 112 -17.22 -5.80 31.27
N GLY A 113 -17.31 -7.07 30.89
CA GLY A 113 -18.50 -7.92 31.00
C GLY A 113 -19.00 -8.08 32.44
N LYS A 114 -20.01 -8.91 32.70
CA LYS A 114 -20.60 -9.01 34.05
C LYS A 114 -19.61 -9.60 35.06
N ASN A 115 -18.76 -10.53 34.61
CA ASN A 115 -17.69 -11.08 35.43
C ASN A 115 -16.51 -10.09 35.52
N LYS A 116 -16.19 -9.66 36.74
CA LYS A 116 -15.10 -8.74 37.08
C LYS A 116 -13.83 -9.44 37.53
N PHE A 117 -13.83 -10.77 37.62
CA PHE A 117 -12.69 -11.58 37.99
C PHE A 117 -11.96 -12.09 36.74
N ASP A 118 -10.74 -11.60 36.52
CA ASP A 118 -9.86 -12.05 35.45
C ASP A 118 -8.94 -13.16 35.98
N LYS A 119 -9.20 -14.40 35.56
CA LYS A 119 -8.40 -15.56 35.96
C LYS A 119 -6.98 -15.56 35.36
N SER A 120 -6.74 -14.77 34.31
CA SER A 120 -5.42 -14.66 33.69
C SER A 120 -4.49 -13.74 34.49
N ASP A 121 -5.06 -12.84 35.30
CA ASP A 121 -4.34 -11.92 36.18
C ASP A 121 -4.58 -12.29 37.66
N VAL A 122 -4.05 -13.46 38.05
CA VAL A 122 -4.08 -13.95 39.44
C VAL A 122 -2.68 -14.31 39.92
N GLN A 123 -2.42 -14.06 41.20
CA GLN A 123 -1.19 -14.48 41.87
C GLN A 123 -1.41 -15.87 42.49
N LYS A 124 -0.94 -16.90 41.77
CA LYS A 124 -1.05 -18.30 42.18
C LYS A 124 -0.12 -18.62 43.35
N GLY A 125 -0.56 -19.51 44.23
CA GLY A 125 0.23 -20.00 45.36
C GLY A 125 0.20 -19.07 46.58
N TYR A 126 -0.79 -18.18 46.65
CA TYR A 126 -0.95 -17.22 47.73
C TYR A 126 -2.41 -17.15 48.22
N THR A 127 -2.57 -16.75 49.47
CA THR A 127 -3.82 -16.30 50.08
C THR A 127 -3.61 -14.95 50.75
N LEU A 128 -4.67 -14.36 51.30
CA LEU A 128 -4.61 -13.12 52.07
C LEU A 128 -4.89 -13.40 53.55
N ARG A 129 -4.08 -12.85 54.43
CA ARG A 129 -4.28 -12.92 55.87
C ARG A 129 -5.45 -12.02 56.27
N THR A 130 -6.38 -12.55 57.05
CA THR A 130 -7.65 -11.88 57.36
C THR A 130 -7.52 -10.71 58.36
N THR A 131 -6.38 -10.58 59.05
CA THR A 131 -6.16 -9.51 60.03
C THR A 131 -5.72 -8.19 59.43
N ASP A 132 -5.05 -8.22 58.27
CA ASP A 132 -4.39 -7.06 57.67
C ASP A 132 -4.32 -7.09 56.14
N GLY A 133 -4.89 -8.11 55.49
CA GLY A 133 -4.91 -8.23 54.04
C GLY A 133 -3.53 -8.46 53.41
N VAL A 134 -2.54 -8.86 54.20
CA VAL A 134 -1.18 -9.15 53.71
C VAL A 134 -1.16 -10.50 53.01
N MET A 135 -0.42 -10.59 51.92
CA MET A 135 -0.26 -11.81 51.16
C MET A 135 0.59 -12.85 51.90
N VAL A 136 0.11 -14.10 51.94
CA VAL A 136 0.78 -15.22 52.60
C VAL A 136 0.83 -16.40 51.65
N SER A 137 1.97 -17.11 51.58
CA SER A 137 2.14 -18.28 50.73
C SER A 137 1.14 -19.38 51.08
N ASN A 138 0.40 -19.87 50.09
CA ASN A 138 -0.49 -21.02 50.21
C ASN A 138 -0.73 -21.65 48.83
N SER A 139 -0.20 -22.85 48.60
CA SER A 139 -0.21 -23.51 47.29
C SER A 139 -1.61 -23.87 46.77
N ALA A 140 -2.64 -23.92 47.62
CA ALA A 140 -4.00 -24.31 47.23
C ALA A 140 -4.82 -23.16 46.61
N TYR A 141 -4.37 -21.91 46.75
CA TYR A 141 -5.15 -20.73 46.43
C TYR A 141 -4.45 -19.79 45.44
N SER A 142 -5.26 -18.93 44.83
CA SER A 142 -4.86 -17.83 43.97
C SER A 142 -5.55 -16.55 44.41
N VAL A 143 -4.82 -15.44 44.41
CA VAL A 143 -5.33 -14.10 44.75
C VAL A 143 -5.63 -13.34 43.46
N SER A 144 -6.81 -12.73 43.35
CA SER A 144 -7.17 -11.90 42.20
C SER A 144 -6.28 -10.67 42.05
N HIS A 145 -6.25 -10.11 40.85
CA HIS A 145 -5.92 -8.70 40.65
C HIS A 145 -6.83 -7.76 41.46
N LYS A 146 -6.51 -6.47 41.44
CA LYS A 146 -7.28 -5.41 42.09
C LYS A 146 -8.58 -5.15 41.33
N ILE A 147 -9.72 -5.51 41.93
CA ILE A 147 -11.04 -5.28 41.32
C ILE A 147 -11.64 -4.00 41.93
N LEU A 148 -11.77 -2.94 41.12
CA LEU A 148 -12.28 -1.65 41.57
C LEU A 148 -13.79 -1.72 41.89
N VAL A 149 -14.22 -1.14 43.02
CA VAL A 149 -15.63 -1.14 43.47
C VAL A 149 -16.16 0.27 43.74
N TYR A 150 -15.59 1.28 43.08
CA TYR A 150 -16.00 2.68 43.24
C TYR A 150 -17.47 2.88 42.85
N SER A 151 -18.28 3.44 43.75
CA SER A 151 -19.73 3.67 43.57
C SER A 151 -20.54 2.39 43.31
N VAL A 152 -20.09 1.24 43.80
CA VAL A 152 -20.83 -0.03 43.76
C VAL A 152 -21.44 -0.30 45.13
N ASP A 153 -22.75 -0.50 45.22
CA ASP A 153 -23.42 -0.74 46.51
C ASP A 153 -23.27 -2.19 47.02
N ARG A 154 -23.28 -3.15 46.09
CA ARG A 154 -23.23 -4.59 46.38
C ARG A 154 -22.44 -5.33 45.32
N ILE A 155 -21.86 -6.45 45.72
CA ILE A 155 -21.23 -7.43 44.84
C ILE A 155 -21.77 -8.82 45.10
N SER A 156 -21.76 -9.67 44.08
CA SER A 156 -22.06 -11.10 44.19
C SER A 156 -20.82 -11.92 43.79
N LEU A 157 -20.70 -13.10 44.40
CA LEU A 157 -19.49 -13.91 44.35
C LEU A 157 -19.86 -15.35 44.05
N THR A 158 -19.20 -15.92 43.05
CA THR A 158 -19.26 -17.34 42.69
C THR A 158 -17.86 -17.92 42.85
N ASN A 159 -17.77 -19.03 43.59
CA ASN A 159 -16.54 -19.79 43.81
C ASN A 159 -15.34 -18.97 44.34
N ALA A 160 -15.63 -17.95 45.15
CA ALA A 160 -14.64 -17.24 45.95
C ALA A 160 -14.54 -17.87 47.35
N PHE A 161 -13.33 -17.93 47.91
CA PHE A 161 -13.04 -18.43 49.25
C PHE A 161 -12.96 -17.30 50.28
N LEU A 162 -12.26 -16.21 49.95
CA LEU A 162 -12.09 -15.04 50.82
C LEU A 162 -12.36 -13.76 50.03
N LEU A 163 -12.94 -12.77 50.69
CA LEU A 163 -13.14 -11.42 50.18
C LEU A 163 -12.45 -10.42 51.09
N VAL A 164 -11.65 -9.52 50.51
CA VAL A 164 -10.91 -8.49 51.24
C VAL A 164 -11.17 -7.12 50.62
N TYR A 165 -11.48 -6.13 51.46
CA TYR A 165 -11.73 -4.74 51.07
C TYR A 165 -10.56 -3.85 51.43
N TYR A 166 -10.26 -2.90 50.54
CA TYR A 166 -9.18 -1.92 50.71
C TYR A 166 -9.65 -0.52 50.29
N ASP A 167 -9.08 0.52 50.91
CA ASP A 167 -9.35 1.91 50.57
C ASP A 167 -8.53 2.39 49.35
N SER A 168 -8.61 3.67 49.00
CA SER A 168 -7.89 4.24 47.84
C SER A 168 -6.37 4.24 47.99
N ASN A 169 -5.86 4.13 49.22
CA ASN A 169 -4.43 4.12 49.55
C ASN A 169 -3.89 2.68 49.75
N ASP A 170 -4.63 1.66 49.28
CA ASP A 170 -4.32 0.24 49.50
C ASP A 170 -4.30 -0.17 50.99
N THR A 171 -4.95 0.61 51.86
CA THR A 171 -5.05 0.28 53.28
C THR A 171 -6.18 -0.72 53.50
N PHE A 172 -5.89 -1.76 54.27
CA PHE A 172 -6.85 -2.80 54.65
C PHE A 172 -8.05 -2.23 55.39
N ILE A 173 -9.26 -2.58 54.95
CA ILE A 173 -10.52 -2.21 55.62
C ILE A 173 -11.07 -3.40 56.40
N SER A 174 -11.28 -4.53 55.72
CA SER A 174 -11.85 -5.75 56.33
C SER A 174 -11.65 -6.97 55.45
N ALA A 175 -11.70 -8.15 56.04
CA ALA A 175 -11.72 -9.43 55.33
C ALA A 175 -12.78 -10.36 55.92
N HIS A 176 -13.45 -11.10 55.04
CA HIS A 176 -14.48 -12.06 55.43
C HIS A 176 -14.37 -13.31 54.55
N ALA A 177 -14.78 -14.46 55.08
CA ALA A 177 -15.09 -15.62 54.24
C ALA A 177 -16.08 -15.17 53.17
N ALA A 178 -15.79 -15.46 51.90
CA ALA A 178 -16.53 -14.89 50.78
C ALA A 178 -18.01 -15.33 50.83
N PRO A 179 -18.96 -14.41 51.08
CA PRO A 179 -20.38 -14.72 51.06
C PRO A 179 -20.88 -14.82 49.60
N LEU A 180 -22.10 -15.31 49.38
CA LEU A 180 -22.71 -15.29 48.03
C LEU A 180 -22.92 -13.86 47.51
N SER A 181 -23.18 -12.90 48.41
CA SER A 181 -23.19 -11.47 48.11
C SER A 181 -22.75 -10.65 49.33
N SER A 182 -22.19 -9.48 49.08
CA SER A 182 -21.68 -8.57 50.12
C SER A 182 -22.01 -7.11 49.80
N SER A 183 -22.36 -6.32 50.83
CA SER A 183 -22.42 -4.86 50.72
C SER A 183 -21.01 -4.28 50.68
N VAL A 184 -20.75 -3.34 49.77
CA VAL A 184 -19.45 -2.69 49.67
C VAL A 184 -19.36 -1.58 50.73
N PRO A 185 -18.33 -1.55 51.59
CA PRO A 185 -18.11 -0.45 52.51
C PRO A 185 -17.94 0.88 51.78
N SER A 186 -18.50 1.95 52.32
CA SER A 186 -18.46 3.29 51.68
C SER A 186 -17.05 3.85 51.43
N ASN A 187 -16.06 3.41 52.20
CA ASN A 187 -14.65 3.78 52.04
C ASN A 187 -13.83 2.79 51.21
N ALA A 188 -14.44 1.70 50.70
CA ALA A 188 -13.75 0.74 49.86
C ALA A 188 -13.58 1.28 48.45
N SER A 189 -12.33 1.29 47.96
CA SER A 189 -12.03 1.63 46.57
C SER A 189 -11.92 0.37 45.70
N HIS A 190 -11.49 -0.74 46.28
CA HIS A 190 -11.29 -2.00 45.57
C HIS A 190 -11.37 -3.20 46.50
N ILE A 191 -11.47 -4.37 45.89
CA ILE A 191 -11.43 -5.67 46.55
C ILE A 191 -10.33 -6.54 45.97
N LYS A 192 -9.95 -7.55 46.75
CA LYS A 192 -9.31 -8.76 46.26
C LYS A 192 -10.10 -9.97 46.74
N ILE A 193 -10.19 -10.98 45.90
CA ILE A 193 -10.74 -12.28 46.29
C ILE A 193 -9.65 -13.35 46.26
N VAL A 194 -9.78 -14.32 47.15
CA VAL A 194 -9.00 -15.55 47.12
C VAL A 194 -9.88 -16.64 46.54
N VAL A 195 -9.38 -17.38 45.57
CA VAL A 195 -10.07 -18.46 44.87
C VAL A 195 -9.24 -19.74 45.02
N LYS A 196 -9.88 -20.89 45.23
CA LYS A 196 -9.15 -22.16 45.19
C LYS A 196 -8.71 -22.47 43.77
N ASN A 197 -7.55 -23.08 43.61
CA ASN A 197 -7.05 -23.37 42.26
C ASN A 197 -8.00 -24.27 41.43
N GLU A 198 -8.78 -25.15 42.07
CA GLU A 198 -9.79 -26.00 41.42
C GLU A 198 -11.01 -25.22 40.89
N ASP A 199 -11.26 -24.04 41.46
CA ASP A 199 -12.45 -23.22 41.20
C ASP A 199 -12.18 -22.06 40.22
N LEU A 200 -10.91 -21.84 39.84
CA LEU A 200 -10.46 -20.70 39.03
C LEU A 200 -11.21 -20.54 37.71
N ASP A 201 -11.56 -21.65 37.05
CA ASP A 201 -12.22 -21.63 35.74
C ASP A 201 -13.70 -21.25 35.80
N THR A 202 -14.28 -21.14 37.00
CA THR A 202 -15.69 -20.82 37.22
C THR A 202 -15.89 -19.69 38.24
N ALA A 203 -14.81 -19.12 38.77
CA ALA A 203 -14.88 -18.01 39.71
C ALA A 203 -15.38 -16.74 39.01
N GLN A 204 -16.29 -16.04 39.69
CA GLN A 204 -16.95 -14.87 39.14
C GLN A 204 -17.30 -13.86 40.22
N VAL A 205 -17.07 -12.60 39.90
CA VAL A 205 -17.44 -11.44 40.71
C VAL A 205 -18.37 -10.59 39.86
N GLU A 206 -19.55 -10.24 40.36
CA GLU A 206 -20.46 -9.33 39.66
C GLU A 206 -20.79 -8.13 40.54
N PHE A 207 -21.10 -7.00 39.91
CA PHE A 207 -21.66 -5.84 40.61
C PHE A 207 -23.18 -5.99 40.66
N GLY A 208 -23.73 -5.89 41.87
CA GLY A 208 -25.11 -6.26 42.18
C GLY A 208 -25.18 -7.36 43.23
N GLY A 209 -26.35 -7.57 43.83
CA GLY A 209 -26.56 -8.60 44.85
C GLY A 209 -26.85 -9.99 44.29
N GLU A 210 -27.16 -10.09 43.01
CA GLU A 210 -27.63 -11.31 42.35
C GLU A 210 -26.48 -12.05 41.67
N ARG A 211 -26.50 -13.38 41.72
CA ARG A 211 -25.57 -14.24 40.98
C ARG A 211 -26.23 -14.66 39.68
N THR A 212 -25.47 -14.62 38.58
CA THR A 212 -25.92 -15.13 37.30
C THR A 212 -25.11 -16.34 36.86
N ASP A 213 -25.53 -16.99 35.77
CA ASP A 213 -24.77 -18.07 35.17
C ASP A 213 -23.35 -17.62 34.83
N TYR A 214 -22.39 -18.52 34.96
CA TYR A 214 -20.99 -18.23 34.73
C TYR A 214 -20.77 -17.68 33.32
N GLU A 215 -19.99 -16.59 33.22
CA GLU A 215 -19.38 -16.14 31.97
C GLU A 215 -17.90 -15.79 32.19
N PRO A 216 -17.04 -16.00 31.20
CA PRO A 216 -15.64 -15.62 31.31
C PRO A 216 -15.51 -14.08 31.42
N PHE A 217 -14.44 -13.63 32.05
CA PHE A 217 -14.06 -12.22 32.00
C PHE A 217 -13.84 -11.77 30.55
N THR A 218 -14.50 -10.68 30.15
CA THR A 218 -14.42 -10.13 28.80
C THR A 218 -14.30 -8.61 28.85
N LEU A 219 -13.60 -8.05 27.86
CA LEU A 219 -13.51 -6.63 27.59
C LEU A 219 -14.24 -6.35 26.26
N THR A 220 -15.17 -5.40 26.27
CA THR A 220 -16.03 -5.06 25.12
C THR A 220 -15.79 -3.62 24.68
N ILE A 221 -15.74 -3.38 23.36
CA ILE A 221 -15.65 -2.04 22.76
C ILE A 221 -17.00 -1.72 22.12
N GLN A 222 -17.51 -0.49 22.29
CA GLN A 222 -18.73 -0.09 21.58
C GLN A 222 -18.46 0.00 20.07
N ASN A 223 -19.40 -0.47 19.27
CA ASN A 223 -19.28 -0.51 17.81
C ASN A 223 -18.90 0.84 17.19
N LYS A 224 -19.29 1.98 17.79
CA LYS A 224 -18.91 3.32 17.30
C LYS A 224 -17.41 3.64 17.39
N TYR A 225 -16.65 2.88 18.19
CA TYR A 225 -15.20 3.02 18.37
C TYR A 225 -14.41 1.93 17.62
N VAL A 226 -15.12 1.05 16.93
CA VAL A 226 -14.57 0.03 16.04
C VAL A 226 -14.93 0.49 14.64
N GLU A 227 -13.97 0.66 13.74
CA GLU A 227 -14.33 0.80 12.32
C GLU A 227 -15.12 -0.44 11.94
N ASN A 228 -16.36 -0.28 11.46
CA ASN A 228 -17.15 -1.42 11.02
C ASN A 228 -16.50 -1.95 9.73
N PRO A 229 -15.78 -3.08 9.77
CA PRO A 229 -15.00 -3.54 8.62
C PRO A 229 -15.90 -4.20 7.56
N SER A 230 -17.19 -4.38 7.87
CA SER A 230 -18.09 -5.18 7.05
C SER A 230 -19.48 -4.54 7.01
N LEU A 231 -19.67 -3.66 6.02
CA LEU A 231 -21.00 -3.37 5.50
C LEU A 231 -21.55 -4.67 4.90
N SER A 232 -22.75 -5.10 5.32
CA SER A 232 -23.43 -6.23 4.69
C SER A 232 -24.37 -5.74 3.60
N GLU A 233 -24.60 -6.56 2.57
CA GLU A 233 -25.47 -6.21 1.43
C GLU A 233 -26.90 -5.83 1.88
N GLY A 234 -27.38 -6.39 3.00
CA GLY A 234 -28.68 -6.09 3.59
C GLY A 234 -28.81 -4.71 4.24
N ASP A 235 -27.70 -4.00 4.46
CA ASP A 235 -27.68 -2.66 5.03
C ASP A 235 -27.84 -1.56 3.95
N ILE A 236 -27.78 -1.94 2.66
CA ILE A 236 -27.92 -1.02 1.52
C ILE A 236 -29.41 -0.95 1.12
N PRO A 237 -30.07 0.23 1.19
CA PRO A 237 -31.45 0.35 0.74
C PRO A 237 -31.56 0.04 -0.76
N ALA A 238 -32.51 -0.81 -1.15
CA ALA A 238 -32.81 -1.07 -2.55
C ALA A 238 -33.27 0.22 -3.25
N LEU A 239 -32.38 0.82 -4.05
CA LEU A 239 -32.65 2.00 -4.86
C LEU A 239 -32.84 1.56 -6.30
N GLY A 240 -34.01 1.86 -6.88
CA GLY A 240 -34.28 1.57 -8.29
C GLY A 240 -33.41 2.43 -9.23
N LEU A 241 -33.15 1.92 -10.44
CA LEU A 241 -32.30 2.57 -11.45
C LEU A 241 -32.82 3.97 -11.83
N GLU A 242 -34.12 4.21 -11.71
CA GLU A 242 -34.76 5.50 -11.97
C GLU A 242 -34.31 6.61 -11.01
N LYS A 243 -33.70 6.26 -9.88
CA LYS A 243 -33.16 7.21 -8.88
C LYS A 243 -31.65 7.42 -9.00
N MET A 244 -30.99 6.69 -9.89
CA MET A 244 -29.54 6.72 -10.05
C MET A 244 -29.14 7.82 -11.03
N LYS A 245 -28.30 8.78 -10.59
CA LYS A 245 -27.80 9.87 -11.44
C LYS A 245 -26.99 9.39 -12.66
N PHE A 246 -26.48 8.17 -12.60
CA PHE A 246 -25.64 7.56 -13.63
C PHE A 246 -26.39 6.60 -14.57
N ALA A 247 -27.67 6.32 -14.30
CA ALA A 247 -28.54 5.58 -15.21
C ALA A 247 -29.34 6.58 -16.04
N SER A 248 -29.47 6.31 -17.34
CA SER A 248 -30.25 7.14 -18.26
C SER A 248 -31.24 6.27 -19.03
N VAL A 249 -32.43 6.77 -19.33
CA VAL A 249 -33.38 6.01 -20.16
C VAL A 249 -32.80 5.87 -21.56
N GLY A 250 -32.81 4.64 -22.11
CA GLY A 250 -32.40 4.34 -23.48
C GLY A 250 -33.23 5.08 -24.54
N LYS A 251 -33.04 4.73 -25.82
CA LYS A 251 -33.69 5.50 -26.90
C LYS A 251 -35.21 5.38 -26.86
N ASN A 252 -35.74 4.19 -26.57
CA ASN A 252 -37.18 4.00 -26.39
C ASN A 252 -37.62 4.52 -25.02
N LYS A 253 -38.43 5.58 -25.01
CA LYS A 253 -38.95 6.24 -23.81
C LYS A 253 -40.24 5.61 -23.27
N PHE A 254 -40.83 4.65 -23.99
CA PHE A 254 -42.10 4.02 -23.63
C PHE A 254 -41.91 2.72 -22.84
N ASP A 255 -42.26 2.71 -21.55
CA ASP A 255 -42.24 1.51 -20.72
C ASP A 255 -43.54 0.69 -20.86
N LYS A 256 -43.45 -0.46 -21.52
CA LYS A 256 -44.58 -1.38 -21.73
C LYS A 256 -45.15 -1.99 -20.44
N ASN A 257 -44.36 -2.02 -19.36
CA ASN A 257 -44.80 -2.55 -18.07
C ASN A 257 -45.58 -1.49 -17.27
N ASN A 258 -45.51 -0.22 -17.68
CA ASN A 258 -46.13 0.91 -17.01
C ASN A 258 -47.26 1.51 -17.87
N VAL A 259 -48.30 0.71 -18.08
CA VAL A 259 -49.47 1.06 -18.90
C VAL A 259 -50.78 0.72 -18.22
N GLU A 260 -51.84 1.47 -18.52
CA GLU A 260 -53.20 1.12 -18.16
C GLU A 260 -53.90 0.48 -19.37
N LYS A 261 -54.23 -0.81 -19.27
CA LYS A 261 -54.98 -1.54 -20.30
C LYS A 261 -56.48 -1.24 -20.19
N GLY A 262 -57.20 -1.34 -21.31
CA GLY A 262 -58.65 -1.13 -21.37
C GLY A 262 -59.08 0.33 -21.51
N LYS A 263 -58.16 1.24 -21.88
CA LYS A 263 -58.42 2.67 -22.06
C LYS A 263 -57.83 3.17 -23.38
N GLU A 264 -58.50 4.17 -23.96
CA GLU A 264 -58.03 4.89 -25.14
C GLU A 264 -58.07 6.41 -24.91
N LEU A 265 -57.17 7.14 -25.56
CA LEU A 265 -57.05 8.60 -25.49
C LEU A 265 -58.05 9.31 -26.41
N LYS A 266 -58.78 10.31 -25.91
CA LYS A 266 -59.67 11.19 -26.68
C LYS A 266 -58.93 12.40 -27.25
N ASN A 267 -59.57 13.11 -28.19
CA ASN A 267 -59.03 14.32 -28.81
C ASN A 267 -58.80 15.46 -27.80
N ASP A 268 -59.60 15.52 -26.73
CA ASP A 268 -59.51 16.51 -25.66
C ASP A 268 -58.45 16.18 -24.58
N GLY A 269 -57.68 15.11 -24.78
CA GLY A 269 -56.66 14.66 -23.83
C GLY A 269 -57.18 13.84 -22.65
N THR A 270 -58.50 13.61 -22.56
CA THR A 270 -59.10 12.69 -21.56
C THR A 270 -59.09 11.25 -22.04
N THR A 271 -59.44 10.30 -21.18
CA THR A 271 -59.48 8.87 -21.51
C THR A 271 -60.91 8.33 -21.55
N PHE A 272 -61.16 7.26 -22.29
CA PHE A 272 -62.40 6.48 -22.23
C PHE A 272 -62.13 4.97 -22.22
N PRO A 273 -63.06 4.15 -21.69
CA PRO A 273 -62.91 2.69 -21.70
C PRO A 273 -62.92 2.13 -23.13
N ASN A 274 -61.90 1.33 -23.46
CA ASN A 274 -61.82 0.54 -24.69
C ASN A 274 -60.92 -0.69 -24.44
N SER A 275 -61.51 -1.89 -24.42
CA SER A 275 -60.82 -3.14 -24.04
C SER A 275 -59.67 -3.53 -24.96
N ASN A 276 -59.62 -3.01 -26.18
CA ASN A 276 -58.59 -3.36 -27.18
C ASN A 276 -57.36 -2.46 -27.11
N PHE A 277 -57.37 -1.42 -26.26
CA PHE A 277 -56.34 -0.40 -26.20
C PHE A 277 -55.64 -0.34 -24.84
N PHE A 278 -54.47 0.27 -24.83
CA PHE A 278 -53.77 0.72 -23.62
C PHE A 278 -53.50 2.22 -23.71
N ILE A 279 -53.26 2.84 -22.55
CA ILE A 279 -52.62 4.15 -22.43
C ILE A 279 -51.31 4.03 -21.66
N SER A 280 -50.29 4.81 -22.02
CA SER A 280 -49.05 4.88 -21.24
C SER A 280 -49.25 5.67 -19.95
N HIS A 281 -48.43 5.40 -18.93
CA HIS A 281 -48.15 6.42 -17.93
C HIS A 281 -47.41 7.62 -18.53
N LYS A 282 -47.22 8.68 -17.74
CA LYS A 282 -46.57 9.92 -18.18
C LYS A 282 -45.14 9.64 -18.66
N ILE A 283 -44.89 9.84 -19.95
CA ILE A 283 -43.55 9.73 -20.55
C ILE A 283 -42.91 11.12 -20.52
N PRO A 284 -41.81 11.37 -19.78
CA PRO A 284 -41.19 12.69 -19.73
C PRO A 284 -40.83 13.21 -21.12
N ALA A 285 -41.12 14.48 -21.38
CA ALA A 285 -40.86 15.12 -22.66
C ALA A 285 -40.43 16.57 -22.48
N LYS A 286 -39.53 17.02 -23.35
CA LYS A 286 -39.00 18.38 -23.38
C LYS A 286 -39.85 19.26 -24.29
N PRO A 287 -39.96 20.57 -24.00
CA PRO A 287 -40.49 21.54 -24.94
C PRO A 287 -39.70 21.65 -26.24
N GLN A 288 -40.39 21.90 -27.36
CA GLN A 288 -39.77 22.19 -28.66
C GLN A 288 -38.80 21.11 -29.18
N ALA A 289 -38.96 19.86 -28.73
CA ALA A 289 -38.17 18.71 -29.15
C ALA A 289 -38.95 17.84 -30.13
N ASP A 290 -38.23 17.18 -31.03
CA ASP A 290 -38.81 16.23 -31.98
C ASP A 290 -38.95 14.85 -31.33
N TYR A 291 -40.08 14.21 -31.61
CA TYR A 291 -40.41 12.88 -31.12
C TYR A 291 -40.76 11.96 -32.28
N ALA A 292 -39.89 11.00 -32.58
CA ALA A 292 -40.16 9.93 -33.51
C ALA A 292 -40.96 8.82 -32.83
N MET A 293 -41.92 8.23 -33.55
CA MET A 293 -42.75 7.16 -33.01
C MET A 293 -43.05 6.06 -34.01
N GLN A 294 -43.19 4.85 -33.46
CA GLN A 294 -43.52 3.63 -34.17
C GLN A 294 -44.58 2.84 -33.38
N GLU A 295 -45.56 2.29 -34.11
CA GLU A 295 -46.69 1.51 -33.54
C GLU A 295 -47.50 2.27 -32.45
N VAL A 296 -47.53 3.60 -32.52
CA VAL A 296 -48.37 4.48 -31.70
C VAL A 296 -49.62 4.87 -32.51
N TYR A 297 -50.82 4.82 -31.92
CA TYR A 297 -52.07 5.20 -32.61
C TYR A 297 -52.51 6.63 -32.27
N ARG A 298 -52.40 7.03 -30.99
CA ARG A 298 -52.71 8.38 -30.53
C ARG A 298 -51.66 8.88 -29.57
N MET A 299 -51.37 10.17 -29.64
CA MET A 299 -50.39 10.82 -28.77
C MET A 299 -50.85 12.23 -28.41
N GLY A 300 -50.72 12.58 -27.13
CA GLY A 300 -50.96 13.93 -26.60
C GLY A 300 -49.75 14.43 -25.81
N PHE A 301 -49.48 15.73 -25.92
CA PHE A 301 -48.49 16.44 -25.09
C PHE A 301 -49.21 17.16 -23.95
N TYR A 302 -48.63 17.14 -22.76
CA TYR A 302 -49.24 17.70 -21.55
C TYR A 302 -48.22 18.56 -20.80
N ASP A 303 -48.70 19.60 -20.12
CA ASP A 303 -47.89 20.40 -19.21
C ASP A 303 -47.72 19.71 -17.84
N ALA A 304 -46.92 20.31 -16.97
CA ALA A 304 -46.64 19.77 -15.64
C ALA A 304 -47.89 19.66 -14.73
N SER A 305 -48.93 20.47 -14.99
CA SER A 305 -50.21 20.43 -14.27
C SER A 305 -51.16 19.34 -14.78
N GLY A 306 -50.81 18.72 -15.91
CA GLY A 306 -51.57 17.65 -16.56
C GLY A 306 -52.65 18.13 -17.51
N VAL A 307 -52.58 19.39 -17.94
CA VAL A 307 -53.43 19.94 -18.99
C VAL A 307 -52.77 19.66 -20.35
N ILE A 308 -53.59 19.29 -21.33
CA ILE A 308 -53.10 19.05 -22.69
C ILE A 308 -52.57 20.37 -23.31
N VAL A 309 -51.39 20.30 -23.91
CA VAL A 309 -50.77 21.42 -24.63
C VAL A 309 -50.84 21.07 -26.11
N GLY A 310 -51.87 21.59 -26.79
CA GLY A 310 -52.20 21.24 -28.18
C GLY A 310 -53.39 20.27 -28.27
N GLU A 311 -53.45 19.52 -29.37
CA GLU A 311 -54.48 18.49 -29.59
C GLU A 311 -53.84 17.10 -29.60
N VAL A 312 -54.58 16.08 -29.18
CA VAL A 312 -54.15 14.69 -29.40
C VAL A 312 -54.13 14.42 -30.89
N LYS A 313 -52.99 13.98 -31.41
CA LYS A 313 -52.84 13.62 -32.82
C LYS A 313 -53.06 12.13 -32.99
N THR A 314 -53.94 11.79 -33.94
CA THR A 314 -54.02 10.43 -34.46
C THR A 314 -52.85 10.23 -35.40
N VAL A 315 -52.02 9.26 -35.07
CA VAL A 315 -50.84 8.87 -35.84
C VAL A 315 -51.30 7.75 -36.76
N SER A 316 -51.21 7.95 -38.08
CA SER A 316 -51.46 6.86 -39.02
C SER A 316 -50.39 5.79 -38.84
N SER A 317 -50.61 4.56 -39.30
CA SER A 317 -49.69 3.43 -39.13
C SER A 317 -48.29 3.60 -39.74
N ALA A 318 -47.95 4.80 -40.25
CA ALA A 318 -46.64 5.13 -40.76
C ALA A 318 -45.77 5.75 -39.65
N PRO A 319 -44.47 5.40 -39.59
CA PRO A 319 -43.49 6.09 -38.76
C PRO A 319 -43.62 7.61 -38.91
N THR A 320 -43.83 8.32 -37.79
CA THR A 320 -44.14 9.76 -37.79
C THR A 320 -43.24 10.48 -36.79
N VAL A 321 -42.82 11.70 -37.11
CA VAL A 321 -42.09 12.60 -36.22
C VAL A 321 -43.00 13.76 -35.85
N MET A 322 -43.10 14.09 -34.57
CA MET A 322 -43.89 15.22 -34.08
C MET A 322 -43.07 16.13 -33.18
N LYS A 323 -43.19 17.43 -33.40
CA LYS A 323 -42.54 18.44 -32.56
C LYS A 323 -43.41 18.80 -31.36
N SER A 324 -42.83 18.78 -30.17
CA SER A 324 -43.55 19.12 -28.94
C SER A 324 -43.77 20.64 -28.79
N PRO A 325 -44.93 21.08 -28.28
CA PRO A 325 -45.18 22.49 -27.96
C PRO A 325 -44.33 23.04 -26.81
N THR A 326 -44.29 24.38 -26.65
CA THR A 326 -43.40 25.11 -25.73
C THR A 326 -43.63 24.85 -24.23
N ASN A 327 -44.80 24.35 -23.83
CA ASN A 327 -45.13 24.06 -22.43
C ASN A 327 -45.19 22.54 -22.14
N THR A 328 -44.65 21.72 -23.03
CA THR A 328 -44.65 20.26 -22.86
C THR A 328 -43.79 19.85 -21.66
N SER A 329 -44.37 19.01 -20.80
CA SER A 329 -43.68 18.32 -19.70
C SER A 329 -43.67 16.82 -19.89
N TYR A 330 -44.71 16.24 -20.49
CA TYR A 330 -44.80 14.80 -20.73
C TYR A 330 -45.73 14.46 -21.90
N ILE A 331 -45.64 13.21 -22.35
CA ILE A 331 -46.44 12.59 -23.39
C ILE A 331 -47.32 11.50 -22.77
N ILE A 332 -48.56 11.37 -23.25
CA ILE A 332 -49.36 10.16 -23.08
C ILE A 332 -49.66 9.61 -24.47
N ILE A 333 -49.46 8.31 -24.65
CA ILE A 333 -49.87 7.60 -25.86
C ILE A 333 -51.00 6.63 -25.61
N SER A 334 -51.67 6.26 -26.71
CA SER A 334 -52.57 5.13 -26.75
C SER A 334 -52.40 4.32 -28.03
N SER A 335 -52.48 3.00 -27.91
CA SER A 335 -52.37 2.06 -29.02
C SER A 335 -53.10 0.74 -28.72
N THR A 336 -53.29 -0.10 -29.73
CA THR A 336 -53.92 -1.42 -29.54
C THR A 336 -53.03 -2.33 -28.71
N ILE A 337 -53.60 -3.25 -27.94
CA ILE A 337 -52.85 -4.22 -27.11
C ILE A 337 -51.86 -5.04 -27.96
N SER A 338 -52.20 -5.34 -29.23
CA SER A 338 -51.31 -6.03 -30.16
C SER A 338 -50.00 -5.31 -30.48
N ARG A 339 -49.93 -4.00 -30.21
CA ARG A 339 -48.75 -3.15 -30.45
C ARG A 339 -47.91 -2.92 -29.21
N LEU A 340 -48.32 -3.44 -28.05
CA LEU A 340 -47.69 -3.16 -26.76
C LEU A 340 -46.20 -3.53 -26.73
N ASP A 341 -45.82 -4.66 -27.32
CA ASP A 341 -44.44 -5.17 -27.32
C ASP A 341 -43.54 -4.57 -28.41
N VAL A 342 -44.08 -3.68 -29.24
CA VAL A 342 -43.37 -3.08 -30.39
C VAL A 342 -43.51 -1.56 -30.48
N ALA A 343 -44.26 -0.94 -29.56
CA ALA A 343 -44.43 0.50 -29.51
C ALA A 343 -43.13 1.18 -29.04
N GLN A 344 -42.78 2.27 -29.72
CA GLN A 344 -41.56 3.02 -29.45
C GLN A 344 -41.80 4.52 -29.60
N ILE A 345 -41.22 5.29 -28.68
CA ILE A 345 -41.12 6.74 -28.74
C ILE A 345 -39.67 7.12 -28.47
N GLU A 346 -39.10 7.96 -29.32
CA GLU A 346 -37.73 8.45 -29.22
C GLU A 346 -37.72 9.97 -29.23
N GLU A 347 -36.83 10.60 -28.45
CA GLU A 347 -36.58 12.05 -28.55
C GLU A 347 -35.52 12.31 -29.64
N ASN A 348 -35.94 12.27 -30.90
CA ASN A 348 -35.14 12.52 -32.10
C ASN A 348 -36.04 12.85 -33.31
N ASP A 349 -35.41 13.19 -34.44
CA ASP A 349 -36.06 13.62 -35.69
C ASP A 349 -36.18 12.52 -36.74
N THR A 350 -35.83 11.27 -36.40
CA THR A 350 -35.88 10.12 -37.32
C THR A 350 -36.32 8.85 -36.59
N VAL A 351 -37.18 8.06 -37.22
CA VAL A 351 -37.62 6.78 -36.64
C VAL A 351 -36.52 5.72 -36.83
N THR A 352 -36.12 5.05 -35.75
CA THR A 352 -35.08 4.01 -35.78
C THR A 352 -35.67 2.60 -35.60
N PRO A 353 -34.91 1.52 -35.86
CA PRO A 353 -35.37 0.17 -35.56
C PRO A 353 -35.74 -0.02 -34.09
N TYR A 354 -36.76 -0.85 -33.86
CA TYR A 354 -37.28 -1.13 -32.53
C TYR A 354 -36.20 -1.60 -31.55
N GLU A 355 -36.26 -1.06 -30.33
CA GLU A 355 -35.52 -1.50 -29.14
C GLU A 355 -36.46 -1.48 -27.94
N SER A 356 -36.31 -2.45 -27.04
CA SER A 356 -37.09 -2.47 -25.80
C SER A 356 -36.72 -1.28 -24.91
N PHE A 357 -37.68 -0.78 -24.14
CA PHE A 357 -37.40 0.15 -23.06
C PHE A 357 -36.42 -0.45 -22.05
N GLY A 358 -35.47 0.38 -21.62
CA GLY A 358 -34.44 0.02 -20.64
C GLY A 358 -33.66 1.24 -20.18
N TYR A 359 -32.91 1.09 -19.08
CA TYR A 359 -31.94 2.08 -18.63
C TYR A 359 -30.55 1.72 -19.16
N LEU A 360 -29.87 2.69 -19.76
CA LEU A 360 -28.47 2.66 -20.10
C LEU A 360 -27.65 3.10 -18.89
N ILE A 361 -26.72 2.25 -18.47
CA ILE A 361 -25.73 2.53 -17.45
C ILE A 361 -24.38 2.47 -18.16
N ASP A 362 -23.59 3.52 -18.01
CA ASP A 362 -22.21 3.54 -18.49
C ASP A 362 -21.44 2.41 -17.81
N GLU A 363 -20.70 1.61 -18.60
CA GLU A 363 -20.00 0.40 -18.17
C GLU A 363 -19.14 0.63 -16.92
N LYS A 364 -18.58 1.84 -16.75
CA LYS A 364 -17.80 2.23 -15.57
C LYS A 364 -18.55 2.18 -14.24
N TYR A 365 -19.89 2.14 -14.25
CA TYR A 365 -20.73 2.08 -13.04
C TYR A 365 -21.34 0.69 -12.77
N LEU A 366 -21.07 -0.30 -13.63
CA LEU A 366 -21.56 -1.68 -13.47
C LEU A 366 -20.61 -2.57 -12.66
N SER A 367 -19.54 -2.00 -12.08
CA SER A 367 -18.57 -2.69 -11.25
C SER A 367 -19.06 -2.91 -9.82
N VAL A 368 -20.06 -3.79 -9.65
CA VAL A 368 -20.28 -4.48 -8.38
C VAL A 368 -19.92 -5.94 -8.56
N LYS A 369 -18.71 -6.27 -8.11
CA LYS A 369 -18.28 -7.65 -7.85
C LYS A 369 -19.12 -8.19 -6.70
N SER A 370 -19.73 -9.35 -6.89
CA SER A 370 -20.33 -10.13 -5.81
C SER A 370 -19.24 -10.54 -4.81
N SER A 371 -19.38 -10.14 -3.54
CA SER A 371 -18.62 -10.76 -2.46
C SER A 371 -19.11 -12.21 -2.23
N PRO A 372 -18.23 -13.13 -1.82
CA PRO A 372 -18.48 -14.56 -1.89
C PRO A 372 -19.32 -15.02 -0.70
N THR A 373 -20.60 -15.30 -0.94
CA THR A 373 -21.37 -16.23 -0.10
C THR A 373 -21.75 -17.44 -0.94
N SER A 374 -21.01 -18.52 -0.71
CA SER A 374 -21.42 -19.93 -0.84
C SER A 374 -22.63 -20.20 -1.75
N GLN A 375 -22.38 -20.42 -3.04
CA GLN A 375 -22.89 -21.53 -3.87
C GLN A 375 -22.42 -21.31 -5.31
N GLY A 376 -21.30 -21.94 -5.68
CA GLY A 376 -20.89 -22.22 -7.07
C GLY A 376 -20.97 -21.06 -8.08
N THR A 377 -20.12 -20.05 -7.96
CA THR A 377 -19.85 -19.12 -9.08
C THR A 377 -18.72 -19.70 -9.95
N ASN A 378 -19.14 -20.24 -11.08
CA ASN A 378 -18.54 -20.18 -12.42
C ASN A 378 -17.07 -19.68 -12.56
N ILE A 379 -16.09 -20.28 -11.87
CA ILE A 379 -14.63 -20.12 -12.13
C ILE A 379 -14.33 -20.22 -13.64
N ASN A 380 -15.13 -21.00 -14.37
CA ASN A 380 -15.07 -21.11 -15.82
C ASN A 380 -15.33 -19.80 -16.56
N ALA A 381 -16.25 -18.94 -16.11
CA ALA A 381 -16.61 -17.70 -16.81
C ALA A 381 -15.50 -16.65 -16.72
N GLU A 382 -14.93 -16.43 -15.54
CA GLU A 382 -13.79 -15.52 -15.32
C GLU A 382 -12.54 -16.00 -16.05
N LYS A 383 -12.28 -17.32 -16.00
CA LYS A 383 -11.23 -17.96 -16.79
C LYS A 383 -11.44 -17.72 -18.29
N ILE A 384 -12.65 -17.93 -18.80
CA ILE A 384 -12.99 -17.69 -20.21
C ILE A 384 -12.74 -16.22 -20.60
N ILE A 385 -13.10 -15.25 -19.75
CA ILE A 385 -12.87 -13.82 -20.03
C ILE A 385 -11.37 -13.53 -20.12
N ALA A 386 -10.58 -13.96 -19.13
CA ALA A 386 -9.13 -13.76 -19.13
C ALA A 386 -8.47 -14.42 -20.35
N GLU A 387 -8.82 -15.67 -20.64
CA GLU A 387 -8.28 -16.42 -21.78
C GLU A 387 -8.67 -15.79 -23.12
N ASN A 388 -9.88 -15.23 -23.24
CA ASN A 388 -10.30 -14.47 -24.42
C ASN A 388 -9.54 -13.16 -24.55
N ASN A 389 -9.37 -12.40 -23.46
CA ASN A 389 -8.58 -11.16 -23.46
C ASN A 389 -7.12 -11.43 -23.87
N ALA A 390 -6.52 -12.49 -23.33
CA ALA A 390 -5.18 -12.95 -23.71
C ALA A 390 -5.14 -13.38 -25.18
N TYR A 391 -6.16 -14.08 -25.68
CA TYR A 391 -6.27 -14.48 -27.08
C TYR A 391 -6.33 -13.27 -28.02
N GLU A 392 -7.09 -12.25 -27.65
CA GLU A 392 -7.24 -11.00 -28.41
C GLU A 392 -6.04 -10.05 -28.24
N ASN A 393 -5.10 -10.36 -27.33
CA ASN A 393 -3.96 -9.52 -26.95
C ASN A 393 -4.43 -8.16 -26.39
N ALA A 394 -5.57 -8.13 -25.71
CA ALA A 394 -6.10 -6.91 -25.08
C ALA A 394 -5.18 -6.34 -23.98
N PRO A 395 -4.54 -7.17 -23.12
CA PRO A 395 -3.60 -6.68 -22.12
C PRO A 395 -2.26 -6.22 -22.70
N ASN A 396 -1.92 -6.62 -23.92
CA ASN A 396 -0.61 -6.36 -24.53
C ASN A 396 -0.45 -4.89 -24.90
N VAL A 397 0.58 -4.26 -24.34
CA VAL A 397 0.93 -2.88 -24.66
C VAL A 397 1.66 -2.77 -25.99
N ASP A 398 1.49 -1.63 -26.65
CA ASP A 398 2.06 -1.41 -27.98
C ASP A 398 3.59 -1.24 -27.95
N TYR A 399 4.15 -0.88 -26.80
CA TYR A 399 5.58 -0.63 -26.59
C TYR A 399 6.04 -1.11 -25.21
N GLY A 400 7.27 -1.62 -25.12
CA GLY A 400 7.94 -1.85 -23.84
C GLY A 400 8.31 -0.53 -23.16
N LEU A 401 8.51 -0.60 -21.85
CA LEU A 401 9.04 0.48 -21.02
C LEU A 401 10.45 0.88 -21.47
N ASP A 402 10.74 2.18 -21.47
CA ASP A 402 12.09 2.73 -21.70
C ASP A 402 12.90 2.63 -20.39
N ILE A 403 13.60 1.51 -20.22
CA ILE A 403 14.38 1.23 -19.02
C ILE A 403 15.88 1.30 -19.39
N PRO A 404 16.69 2.12 -18.69
CA PRO A 404 18.12 2.17 -18.95
C PRO A 404 18.80 0.84 -18.63
N SER A 405 19.80 0.48 -19.43
CA SER A 405 20.74 -0.61 -19.14
C SER A 405 22.16 -0.07 -19.10
N TYR A 406 23.02 -0.66 -18.25
CA TYR A 406 24.40 -0.18 -18.08
C TYR A 406 25.25 -0.29 -19.36
N GLU A 407 24.89 -1.18 -20.29
CA GLU A 407 25.54 -1.33 -21.60
C GLU A 407 24.93 -0.44 -22.69
N GLY A 408 23.79 0.20 -22.41
CA GLY A 408 23.20 1.25 -23.22
C GLY A 408 22.14 0.81 -24.25
N SER A 409 21.85 -0.49 -24.42
CA SER A 409 20.85 -0.94 -25.40
C SER A 409 19.39 -0.78 -24.94
N GLY A 410 19.14 -0.63 -23.64
CA GLY A 410 17.80 -0.67 -23.04
C GLY A 410 17.11 -2.05 -23.13
N LYS A 411 17.83 -3.10 -23.58
CA LYS A 411 17.27 -4.45 -23.67
C LYS A 411 17.39 -5.17 -22.34
N VAL A 412 16.27 -5.32 -21.65
CA VAL A 412 16.23 -5.78 -20.25
C VAL A 412 15.18 -6.86 -20.05
N THR A 413 15.40 -7.72 -19.06
CA THR A 413 14.47 -8.81 -18.69
C THR A 413 14.54 -9.10 -17.19
N HIS A 414 13.84 -10.14 -16.72
CA HIS A 414 13.78 -10.54 -15.32
C HIS A 414 13.36 -9.44 -14.33
N PRO A 415 12.25 -8.69 -14.57
CA PRO A 415 11.75 -7.76 -13.57
C PRO A 415 11.46 -8.46 -12.24
N SER A 416 11.80 -7.76 -11.15
CA SER A 416 11.27 -7.96 -9.81
C SER A 416 11.02 -6.56 -9.24
N VAL A 417 9.79 -6.24 -8.88
CA VAL A 417 9.36 -4.87 -8.61
C VAL A 417 8.79 -4.74 -7.19
N LEU A 418 9.10 -3.62 -6.54
CA LEU A 418 8.50 -3.20 -5.26
C LEU A 418 7.81 -1.86 -5.43
N TYR A 419 6.67 -1.71 -4.76
CA TYR A 419 5.91 -0.47 -4.69
C TYR A 419 5.86 0.06 -3.25
N PHE A 420 6.07 1.36 -3.11
CA PHE A 420 5.94 2.11 -1.86
C PHE A 420 5.04 3.32 -2.11
N LYS A 421 3.85 3.32 -1.50
CA LYS A 421 2.85 4.38 -1.68
C LYS A 421 3.40 5.78 -1.45
N ASP A 422 4.13 5.93 -0.35
CA ASP A 422 4.75 7.19 0.08
C ASP A 422 6.21 7.33 -0.39
N GLY A 423 6.70 6.35 -1.15
CA GLY A 423 8.08 6.24 -1.60
C GLY A 423 9.03 5.65 -0.55
N TRP A 424 10.11 5.04 -1.04
CA TRP A 424 11.26 4.60 -0.26
C TRP A 424 12.52 5.18 -0.90
N ASN A 425 13.29 5.94 -0.11
CA ASN A 425 14.45 6.71 -0.60
C ASN A 425 14.15 7.59 -1.83
N GLY A 426 12.98 8.22 -1.86
CA GLY A 426 12.58 9.20 -2.88
C GLY A 426 11.86 8.62 -4.12
N PHE A 427 11.69 7.29 -4.19
CA PHE A 427 11.03 6.63 -5.31
C PHE A 427 9.89 5.71 -4.87
N LYS A 428 8.78 5.72 -5.61
CA LYS A 428 7.63 4.83 -5.39
C LYS A 428 7.84 3.42 -5.93
N PHE A 429 8.56 3.29 -7.04
CA PHE A 429 8.81 2.02 -7.70
C PHE A 429 10.30 1.74 -7.72
N TRP A 430 10.66 0.51 -7.34
CA TRP A 430 12.00 -0.03 -7.46
C TRP A 430 11.93 -1.32 -8.24
N MET A 431 12.76 -1.48 -9.25
CA MET A 431 12.82 -2.68 -10.07
C MET A 431 14.25 -3.20 -10.13
N ALA A 432 14.43 -4.45 -9.73
CA ALA A 432 15.60 -5.21 -10.13
C ALA A 432 15.34 -5.90 -11.46
N MET A 433 16.33 -5.92 -12.33
CA MET A 433 16.27 -6.52 -13.66
C MET A 433 17.68 -6.91 -14.13
N THR A 434 17.77 -7.62 -15.25
CA THR A 434 19.04 -7.93 -15.90
C THR A 434 19.02 -7.44 -17.35
N PRO A 435 19.99 -6.63 -17.79
CA PRO A 435 20.23 -6.41 -19.21
C PRO A 435 20.48 -7.73 -19.93
N TYR A 436 19.91 -7.92 -21.11
CA TYR A 436 20.07 -9.15 -21.89
C TYR A 436 20.08 -8.88 -23.40
N PRO A 437 20.96 -7.97 -23.87
CA PRO A 437 21.03 -7.61 -25.28
C PRO A 437 21.30 -8.83 -26.15
N ASN A 438 20.40 -9.07 -27.10
CA ASN A 438 20.51 -10.16 -28.07
C ASN A 438 20.62 -11.57 -27.41
N SER A 439 20.09 -11.71 -26.19
CA SER A 439 20.20 -12.93 -25.38
C SER A 439 21.64 -13.33 -25.04
N ASP A 440 22.53 -12.35 -24.91
CA ASP A 440 23.92 -12.57 -24.47
C ASP A 440 24.02 -12.54 -22.94
N ASN A 441 24.31 -13.72 -22.36
CA ASN A 441 24.33 -13.93 -20.91
C ASN A 441 25.52 -13.27 -20.22
N GLN A 442 26.51 -12.76 -20.97
CA GLN A 442 27.61 -11.99 -20.38
C GLN A 442 27.13 -10.65 -19.79
N TYR A 443 25.99 -10.14 -20.26
CA TYR A 443 25.40 -8.90 -19.79
C TYR A 443 24.30 -9.09 -18.73
N GLU A 444 23.95 -10.34 -18.41
CA GLU A 444 22.80 -10.72 -17.57
C GLU A 444 23.07 -10.50 -16.07
N ASN A 445 23.50 -9.29 -15.73
CA ASN A 445 24.01 -8.95 -14.41
C ASN A 445 22.95 -8.14 -13.62
N PRO A 446 22.63 -8.55 -12.38
CA PRO A 446 21.61 -7.90 -11.56
C PRO A 446 21.83 -6.39 -11.46
N SER A 447 20.83 -5.64 -11.90
CA SER A 447 20.81 -4.18 -11.97
C SER A 447 19.56 -3.65 -11.27
N ILE A 448 19.59 -2.39 -10.83
CA ILE A 448 18.47 -1.72 -10.15
C ILE A 448 18.10 -0.43 -10.88
N VAL A 449 16.81 -0.20 -11.04
CA VAL A 449 16.24 1.08 -11.50
C VAL A 449 15.11 1.51 -10.57
N ALA A 450 14.80 2.80 -10.55
CA ALA A 450 13.72 3.35 -9.77
C ALA A 450 12.88 4.34 -10.58
N SER A 451 11.61 4.51 -10.20
CA SER A 451 10.66 5.40 -10.87
C SER A 451 9.61 5.92 -9.89
N ASN A 452 8.94 7.02 -10.26
CA ASN A 452 7.78 7.56 -9.54
C ASN A 452 6.47 7.42 -10.34
N ASP A 453 6.54 7.08 -11.62
CA ASP A 453 5.42 7.03 -12.56
C ASP A 453 5.42 5.79 -13.48
N ASN A 454 6.43 4.93 -13.39
CA ASN A 454 6.72 3.82 -14.32
C ASN A 454 6.80 4.26 -15.79
N VAL A 455 7.15 5.51 -16.05
CA VAL A 455 7.48 6.03 -17.37
C VAL A 455 8.95 6.42 -17.38
N ASP A 456 9.34 7.30 -16.45
CA ASP A 456 10.72 7.74 -16.30
C ASP A 456 11.45 6.82 -15.31
N TRP A 457 12.36 6.01 -15.84
CA TRP A 457 13.22 5.13 -15.07
C TRP A 457 14.63 5.70 -14.95
N VAL A 458 15.17 5.70 -13.73
CA VAL A 458 16.53 6.15 -13.43
C VAL A 458 17.33 5.07 -12.75
N GLU A 459 18.66 5.15 -12.84
CA GLU A 459 19.59 4.27 -12.13
C GLU A 459 19.99 4.95 -10.81
N PRO A 460 19.44 4.53 -9.64
CA PRO A 460 19.75 5.14 -8.35
C PRO A 460 21.16 4.80 -7.86
N ALA A 461 21.78 3.76 -8.40
CA ALA A 461 23.11 3.28 -8.07
C ALA A 461 23.89 2.94 -9.33
N GLN A 462 25.21 2.77 -9.22
CA GLN A 462 26.02 2.30 -10.33
C GLN A 462 25.66 0.85 -10.67
N ASN A 463 25.07 0.65 -11.85
CA ASN A 463 24.79 -0.67 -12.38
C ASN A 463 26.01 -1.26 -13.12
N PRO A 464 26.13 -2.61 -13.15
CA PRO A 464 25.28 -3.57 -12.43
C PRO A 464 25.58 -3.57 -10.91
N ILE A 465 24.55 -3.82 -10.10
CA ILE A 465 24.70 -3.97 -8.64
C ILE A 465 25.61 -5.15 -8.29
N ALA A 466 25.49 -6.24 -9.05
CA ALA A 466 26.40 -7.38 -8.98
C ALA A 466 27.13 -7.53 -10.33
N PRO A 467 28.36 -7.01 -10.47
CA PRO A 467 29.17 -7.22 -11.68
C PRO A 467 29.62 -8.68 -11.82
N LEU A 468 29.66 -9.18 -13.07
CA LEU A 468 30.10 -10.53 -13.39
C LEU A 468 31.56 -10.77 -12.95
N PRO A 469 31.81 -11.68 -12.01
CA PRO A 469 33.18 -12.06 -11.67
C PRO A 469 33.85 -12.81 -12.84
N ALA A 470 35.15 -12.59 -13.04
CA ALA A 470 35.90 -13.17 -14.17
C ALA A 470 35.93 -14.71 -14.19
N ASP A 471 35.69 -15.37 -13.06
CA ASP A 471 35.64 -16.83 -12.90
C ASP A 471 34.20 -17.39 -12.95
N ARG A 472 33.20 -16.56 -13.29
CA ARG A 472 31.80 -16.95 -13.46
C ARG A 472 31.42 -16.99 -14.93
N ALA A 473 30.45 -17.85 -15.25
CA ALA A 473 29.93 -17.99 -16.61
C ALA A 473 28.92 -16.89 -16.94
N PHE A 474 27.88 -16.76 -16.11
CA PHE A 474 26.85 -15.73 -16.20
C PHE A 474 26.08 -15.62 -14.88
N GLN A 475 25.28 -14.57 -14.74
CA GLN A 475 24.36 -14.33 -13.62
C GLN A 475 22.93 -14.28 -14.15
N SER A 476 21.92 -14.35 -13.28
CA SER A 476 20.51 -14.26 -13.70
C SER A 476 19.54 -14.14 -12.52
N ASP A 477 18.25 -14.01 -12.87
CA ASP A 477 17.10 -14.15 -11.99
C ASP A 477 17.15 -13.28 -10.72
N PRO A 478 17.35 -11.95 -10.82
CA PRO A 478 17.26 -11.07 -9.66
C PRO A 478 15.86 -11.14 -9.01
N CYS A 479 15.84 -11.02 -7.68
CA CYS A 479 14.62 -10.87 -6.89
C CYS A 479 14.89 -9.86 -5.77
N ILE A 480 14.04 -8.84 -5.65
CA ILE A 480 14.08 -7.87 -4.56
C ILE A 480 12.88 -8.00 -3.64
N PHE A 481 13.13 -7.83 -2.34
CA PHE A 481 12.10 -7.76 -1.31
C PHE A 481 12.61 -6.98 -0.10
N MET A 482 11.69 -6.57 0.77
CA MET A 482 12.02 -5.86 2.01
C MET A 482 12.08 -6.81 3.21
N LYS A 483 13.09 -6.61 4.05
CA LYS A 483 13.19 -7.15 5.40
C LYS A 483 13.31 -5.99 6.38
N GLY A 484 12.19 -5.54 6.92
CA GLY A 484 12.12 -4.28 7.67
C GLY A 484 12.44 -3.10 6.74
N ASN A 485 13.42 -2.27 7.11
CA ASN A 485 13.88 -1.14 6.27
C ASN A 485 15.07 -1.50 5.35
N THR A 486 15.44 -2.78 5.27
CA THR A 486 16.54 -3.25 4.42
C THR A 486 15.97 -3.92 3.18
N MET A 487 16.38 -3.46 2.01
CA MET A 487 16.10 -4.16 0.75
C MET A 487 17.17 -5.23 0.54
N GLU A 488 16.74 -6.45 0.20
CA GLU A 488 17.63 -7.54 -0.20
C GLU A 488 17.48 -7.80 -1.70
N LEU A 489 18.60 -7.94 -2.40
CA LEU A 489 18.68 -8.40 -3.79
C LEU A 489 19.28 -9.80 -3.80
N TRP A 490 18.48 -10.77 -4.22
CA TRP A 490 18.89 -12.16 -4.38
C TRP A 490 19.03 -12.49 -5.86
N TYR A 491 20.06 -13.25 -6.23
CA TYR A 491 20.33 -13.58 -7.63
C TYR A 491 21.17 -14.86 -7.75
N ARG A 492 21.23 -15.41 -8.97
CA ARG A 492 22.00 -16.62 -9.28
C ARG A 492 23.35 -16.27 -9.90
N GLU A 493 24.37 -17.04 -9.57
CA GLU A 493 25.65 -17.08 -10.28
C GLU A 493 25.92 -18.49 -10.80
N HIS A 494 26.31 -18.61 -12.07
CA HIS A 494 26.68 -19.86 -12.69
C HIS A 494 28.20 -20.02 -12.78
N ILE A 495 28.69 -21.19 -12.41
CA ILE A 495 30.11 -21.57 -12.48
C ILE A 495 30.25 -22.67 -13.52
N SER A 496 31.15 -22.48 -14.49
CA SER A 496 31.48 -23.49 -15.50
C SER A 496 32.14 -24.72 -14.86
N ILE A 497 31.59 -25.89 -15.15
CA ILE A 497 32.16 -27.19 -14.76
C ILE A 497 32.20 -28.12 -15.98
N SER A 498 32.91 -29.24 -15.88
CA SER A 498 32.92 -30.24 -16.95
C SER A 498 31.50 -30.75 -17.20
N GLY A 499 30.96 -30.51 -18.40
CA GLY A 499 29.63 -30.97 -18.80
C GLY A 499 28.46 -30.04 -18.46
N GLY A 500 28.68 -28.82 -17.96
CA GLY A 500 27.60 -27.85 -17.73
C GLY A 500 27.94 -26.74 -16.74
N TYR A 501 26.95 -26.36 -15.92
CA TYR A 501 27.10 -25.33 -14.90
C TYR A 501 26.63 -25.84 -13.54
N THR A 502 27.30 -25.41 -12.48
CA THR A 502 26.70 -25.40 -11.13
C THR A 502 26.21 -24.00 -10.81
N THR A 503 25.21 -23.89 -9.92
CA THR A 503 24.56 -22.63 -9.57
C THR A 503 24.72 -22.35 -8.08
N GLU A 504 25.02 -21.09 -7.76
CA GLU A 504 25.03 -20.55 -6.41
C GLU A 504 24.01 -19.42 -6.29
N LEU A 505 23.34 -19.32 -5.14
CA LEU A 505 22.47 -18.20 -4.80
C LEU A 505 23.20 -17.21 -3.89
N TRP A 506 23.12 -15.94 -4.26
CA TRP A 506 23.84 -14.86 -3.62
C TRP A 506 22.89 -13.73 -3.23
N ARG A 507 23.27 -12.99 -2.20
CA ARG A 507 22.56 -11.81 -1.71
C ARG A 507 23.45 -10.58 -1.64
N LYS A 508 22.89 -9.42 -1.97
CA LYS A 508 23.36 -8.11 -1.55
C LYS A 508 22.23 -7.36 -0.84
N THR A 509 22.57 -6.43 0.06
CA THR A 509 21.57 -5.67 0.83
C THR A 509 21.86 -4.17 0.78
N THR A 510 20.83 -3.36 0.98
CA THR A 510 20.93 -1.91 1.07
C THR A 510 19.83 -1.32 1.98
N THR A 511 20.07 -0.13 2.52
CA THR A 511 19.08 0.65 3.29
C THR A 511 18.72 1.98 2.64
N ASP A 512 19.47 2.38 1.60
CA ASP A 512 19.30 3.66 0.89
C ASP A 512 19.05 3.49 -0.62
N GLY A 513 19.20 2.26 -1.16
CA GLY A 513 19.05 1.97 -2.58
C GLY A 513 20.28 2.31 -3.44
N VAL A 514 21.29 2.96 -2.85
CA VAL A 514 22.49 3.47 -3.52
C VAL A 514 23.73 2.67 -3.11
N ASN A 515 23.91 2.47 -1.81
CA ASN A 515 25.04 1.78 -1.22
C ASN A 515 24.66 0.33 -0.93
N TRP A 516 25.30 -0.60 -1.62
CA TRP A 516 25.03 -2.03 -1.50
C TRP A 516 26.19 -2.76 -0.82
N THR A 517 25.86 -3.73 0.05
CA THR A 517 26.86 -4.55 0.73
C THR A 517 27.67 -5.41 -0.25
N ASN A 518 28.79 -5.95 0.25
CA ASN A 518 29.45 -7.08 -0.41
C ASN A 518 28.46 -8.25 -0.55
N LYS A 519 28.67 -9.08 -1.58
CA LYS A 519 27.83 -10.26 -1.82
C LYS A 519 28.04 -11.31 -0.73
N GLU A 520 26.96 -11.97 -0.34
CA GLU A 520 26.92 -13.06 0.63
C GLU A 520 26.40 -14.33 -0.05
N LYS A 521 27.11 -15.46 0.11
CA LYS A 521 26.62 -16.75 -0.37
C LYS A 521 25.52 -17.25 0.56
N LEU A 522 24.38 -17.61 -0.04
CA LEU A 522 23.25 -18.17 0.68
C LEU A 522 23.31 -19.69 0.69
N PHE A 523 23.21 -20.30 -0.50
CA PHE A 523 23.26 -21.73 -0.70
C PHE A 523 23.66 -22.05 -2.15
N ASP A 524 23.90 -23.32 -2.44
CA ASP A 524 24.16 -23.85 -3.78
C ASP A 524 23.37 -25.15 -4.02
N ASN A 525 23.43 -25.66 -5.25
CA ASN A 525 22.73 -26.87 -5.68
C ASN A 525 23.05 -28.12 -4.83
N ASN A 526 24.21 -28.18 -4.17
CA ASN A 526 24.60 -29.32 -3.33
C ASN A 526 24.02 -29.21 -1.92
N SER A 527 23.97 -27.98 -1.38
CA SER A 527 23.44 -27.71 -0.05
C SER A 527 21.91 -27.69 0.03
N PHE A 528 21.22 -27.53 -1.11
CA PHE A 528 19.76 -27.51 -1.18
C PHE A 528 19.24 -28.27 -2.40
N GLU A 529 18.92 -27.57 -3.50
CA GLU A 529 18.59 -28.14 -4.79
C GLU A 529 18.75 -27.08 -5.89
N VAL A 530 18.49 -27.45 -7.14
CA VAL A 530 18.55 -26.53 -8.28
C VAL A 530 17.40 -25.53 -8.21
N VAL A 531 17.72 -24.27 -7.92
CA VAL A 531 16.74 -23.18 -7.83
C VAL A 531 16.85 -22.29 -9.07
N ARG A 532 15.71 -22.06 -9.73
CA ARG A 532 15.53 -21.10 -10.81
C ARG A 532 14.33 -20.21 -10.52
N SER A 533 14.36 -18.99 -11.03
CA SER A 533 13.28 -18.02 -10.96
C SER A 533 12.74 -17.84 -9.54
N GLN A 534 13.64 -17.70 -8.57
CA GLN A 534 13.25 -17.59 -7.18
C GLN A 534 12.49 -16.28 -6.94
N ALA A 535 11.27 -16.40 -6.42
CA ALA A 535 10.50 -15.32 -5.84
C ALA A 535 10.55 -15.48 -4.32
N VAL A 536 11.27 -14.57 -3.66
CA VAL A 536 11.47 -14.60 -2.22
C VAL A 536 10.71 -13.45 -1.58
N ARG A 537 10.02 -13.72 -0.47
CA ARG A 537 9.38 -12.72 0.38
C ARG A 537 9.76 -12.98 1.84
N TYR A 538 9.87 -11.93 2.65
CA TYR A 538 10.10 -12.06 4.09
C TYR A 538 8.78 -11.87 4.84
N ILE A 539 8.19 -12.97 5.30
CA ILE A 539 6.83 -13.04 5.86
C ILE A 539 6.94 -13.70 7.25
N ASP A 540 6.32 -13.08 8.25
CA ASP A 540 6.24 -13.60 9.62
C ASP A 540 7.59 -14.06 10.21
N GLY A 541 8.64 -13.28 9.95
CA GLY A 541 9.98 -13.54 10.46
C GLY A 541 10.78 -14.60 9.70
N LYS A 542 10.27 -15.11 8.57
CA LYS A 542 10.92 -16.12 7.74
C LYS A 542 11.05 -15.67 6.28
N TYR A 543 12.00 -16.24 5.57
CA TYR A 543 12.03 -16.22 4.10
C TYR A 543 11.11 -17.31 3.57
N CYS A 544 10.17 -16.92 2.73
CA CYS A 544 9.29 -17.79 1.96
C CYS A 544 9.73 -17.71 0.50
N MET A 545 10.02 -18.85 -0.13
CA MET A 545 10.54 -18.90 -1.49
C MET A 545 9.67 -19.79 -2.37
N TRP A 546 9.16 -19.21 -3.45
CA TRP A 546 8.56 -19.92 -4.58
C TRP A 546 9.59 -19.99 -5.71
N TYR A 547 9.78 -21.17 -6.28
CA TYR A 547 10.85 -21.36 -7.26
C TYR A 547 10.55 -22.51 -8.20
N HIS A 548 11.22 -22.47 -9.34
CA HIS A 548 11.22 -23.53 -10.33
C HIS A 548 12.44 -24.44 -10.16
N THR A 549 12.25 -25.75 -10.24
CA THR A 549 13.31 -26.79 -10.16
C THR A 549 13.08 -27.87 -11.20
N GLY A 550 14.12 -28.65 -11.55
CA GLY A 550 14.06 -29.76 -12.51
C GLY A 550 15.23 -29.79 -13.51
N GLU A 551 15.47 -30.95 -14.13
CA GLU A 551 16.57 -31.15 -15.08
C GLU A 551 16.10 -31.30 -16.53
N THR A 552 14.83 -31.68 -16.74
CA THR A 552 14.20 -31.91 -18.06
C THR A 552 12.77 -31.40 -18.11
N ASP A 553 12.23 -31.17 -19.32
CA ASP A 553 10.85 -30.69 -19.54
C ASP A 553 9.75 -31.53 -18.83
N SER A 554 10.03 -32.81 -18.52
CA SER A 554 9.10 -33.71 -17.84
C SER A 554 9.22 -33.74 -16.30
N THR A 555 10.21 -33.04 -15.73
CA THR A 555 10.52 -33.00 -14.28
C THR A 555 10.51 -31.58 -13.72
N TYR A 556 10.01 -30.62 -14.50
CA TYR A 556 9.87 -29.25 -14.05
C TYR A 556 8.74 -29.11 -13.05
N HIS A 557 9.11 -28.66 -11.86
CA HIS A 557 8.19 -28.44 -10.74
C HIS A 557 8.32 -27.02 -10.24
N ILE A 558 7.19 -26.44 -9.88
CA ILE A 558 7.15 -25.28 -9.02
C ILE A 558 7.12 -25.79 -7.58
N LYS A 559 7.98 -25.24 -6.73
CA LYS A 559 8.09 -25.60 -5.32
C LYS A 559 8.01 -24.37 -4.42
N TYR A 560 7.66 -24.64 -3.17
CA TYR A 560 7.72 -23.70 -2.06
C TYR A 560 8.68 -24.22 -0.98
N ALA A 561 9.39 -23.32 -0.32
CA ALA A 561 10.22 -23.63 0.85
C ALA A 561 10.30 -22.44 1.82
N GLU A 562 10.61 -22.74 3.09
CA GLU A 562 10.78 -21.75 4.16
C GLU A 562 12.18 -21.80 4.76
N SER A 563 12.70 -20.64 5.17
CA SER A 563 13.97 -20.54 5.89
C SER A 563 13.94 -19.42 6.92
N ALA A 564 14.62 -19.62 8.06
CA ALA A 564 14.82 -18.56 9.05
C ALA A 564 16.02 -17.65 8.71
N ASP A 565 17.01 -18.19 7.99
CA ASP A 565 18.30 -17.53 7.73
C ASP A 565 18.61 -17.32 6.24
N GLY A 566 17.80 -17.89 5.35
CA GLY A 566 17.98 -17.87 3.90
C GLY A 566 18.97 -18.90 3.37
N LYS A 567 19.49 -19.78 4.23
CA LYS A 567 20.52 -20.78 3.92
C LYS A 567 20.04 -22.20 4.17
N ASN A 568 19.37 -22.41 5.30
CA ASN A 568 18.81 -23.69 5.71
C ASN A 568 17.31 -23.69 5.42
N TRP A 569 16.90 -24.51 4.45
CA TRP A 569 15.52 -24.56 3.97
C TRP A 569 14.78 -25.77 4.54
N THR A 570 13.52 -25.54 4.89
CA THR A 570 12.58 -26.50 5.48
C THR A 570 11.22 -26.33 4.82
N ASN A 571 10.24 -27.18 5.16
CA ASN A 571 8.88 -27.12 4.58
C ASN A 571 8.87 -27.13 3.04
N VAL A 572 9.78 -27.90 2.44
CA VAL A 572 9.91 -28.01 0.99
C VAL A 572 8.73 -28.82 0.44
N LYS A 573 7.94 -28.21 -0.44
CA LYS A 573 6.79 -28.87 -1.08
C LYS A 573 6.68 -28.52 -2.56
N ALA A 574 6.27 -29.51 -3.36
CA ALA A 574 5.88 -29.30 -4.75
C ALA A 574 4.46 -28.74 -4.81
N LEU A 575 4.26 -27.72 -5.63
CA LEU A 575 2.97 -27.05 -5.81
C LEU A 575 2.24 -27.73 -6.97
N ASN A 576 1.11 -28.36 -6.65
CA ASN A 576 0.28 -29.06 -7.64
C ASN A 576 -0.64 -28.06 -8.34
N ILE A 577 -0.08 -27.31 -9.28
CA ILE A 577 -0.82 -26.33 -10.09
C ILE A 577 -1.26 -27.00 -11.39
N SER A 578 -2.57 -26.99 -11.67
CA SER A 578 -3.14 -27.51 -12.91
C SER A 578 -2.95 -26.52 -14.06
N PHE A 579 -2.23 -26.92 -15.10
CA PHE A 579 -2.09 -26.18 -16.35
C PHE A 579 -2.90 -26.83 -17.49
N PRO A 580 -3.24 -26.09 -18.57
CA PRO A 580 -3.64 -26.70 -19.82
C PRO A 580 -2.61 -27.75 -20.29
N SER A 581 -3.06 -28.88 -20.84
CA SER A 581 -2.25 -30.10 -21.03
C SER A 581 -1.04 -29.96 -21.96
N ASN A 582 -0.93 -28.88 -22.71
CA ASN A 582 0.16 -28.60 -23.64
C ASN A 582 1.16 -27.58 -23.11
N HIS A 583 1.11 -27.19 -21.83
CA HIS A 583 1.95 -26.14 -21.24
C HIS A 583 2.90 -26.67 -20.15
N VAL A 584 4.13 -26.15 -20.13
CA VAL A 584 5.17 -26.44 -19.13
C VAL A 584 5.58 -25.12 -18.47
N PRO A 585 5.59 -25.01 -17.13
CA PRO A 585 6.03 -23.80 -16.42
C PRO A 585 7.54 -23.57 -16.57
N TRP A 586 7.98 -22.31 -16.51
CA TRP A 586 9.39 -21.95 -16.67
C TRP A 586 9.89 -20.94 -15.62
N HIS A 587 9.49 -19.67 -15.73
CA HIS A 587 9.82 -18.63 -14.73
C HIS A 587 8.55 -18.13 -14.03
N LEU A 588 8.69 -17.66 -12.79
CA LEU A 588 7.58 -17.17 -11.98
C LEU A 588 7.94 -15.92 -11.17
N ASP A 589 6.90 -15.25 -10.69
CA ASP A 589 6.96 -14.36 -9.53
C ASP A 589 5.74 -14.64 -8.63
N ALA A 590 5.90 -14.39 -7.33
CA ALA A 590 4.88 -14.68 -6.33
C ALA A 590 4.78 -13.53 -5.31
N ILE A 591 3.57 -13.11 -5.00
CA ILE A 591 3.27 -12.16 -3.92
C ILE A 591 2.31 -12.79 -2.91
N VAL A 592 2.24 -12.20 -1.72
CA VAL A 592 1.25 -12.57 -0.71
C VAL A 592 0.46 -11.32 -0.35
N GLU A 593 -0.83 -11.31 -0.69
CA GLU A 593 -1.74 -10.20 -0.50
C GLU A 593 -2.96 -10.68 0.27
N ASN A 594 -3.34 -9.99 1.36
CA ASN A 594 -4.45 -10.38 2.23
C ASN A 594 -4.41 -11.84 2.73
N GLY A 595 -3.21 -12.43 2.86
CA GLY A 595 -3.03 -13.83 3.28
C GLY A 595 -3.13 -14.85 2.13
N GLU A 596 -3.45 -14.42 0.91
CA GLU A 596 -3.48 -15.26 -0.27
C GLU A 596 -2.15 -15.18 -1.02
N THR A 597 -1.62 -16.33 -1.43
CA THR A 597 -0.47 -16.40 -2.34
C THR A 597 -0.95 -16.29 -3.77
N GLU A 598 -0.42 -15.32 -4.50
CA GLU A 598 -0.70 -15.09 -5.92
C GLU A 598 0.57 -15.30 -6.73
N ILE A 599 0.49 -16.10 -7.80
CA ILE A 599 1.65 -16.48 -8.61
C ILE A 599 1.36 -16.19 -10.08
N ILE A 600 2.27 -15.47 -10.74
CA ILE A 600 2.32 -15.38 -12.20
C ILE A 600 3.43 -16.26 -12.74
N ILE A 601 3.13 -17.00 -13.80
CA ILE A 601 3.97 -18.10 -14.29
C ILE A 601 4.09 -17.99 -15.80
N SER A 602 5.30 -17.69 -16.27
CA SER A 602 5.62 -17.84 -17.69
C SER A 602 5.70 -19.33 -18.03
N SER A 603 5.02 -19.71 -19.10
CA SER A 603 4.93 -21.08 -19.56
C SER A 603 5.17 -21.15 -21.05
N LYS A 604 5.84 -22.21 -21.48
CA LYS A 604 5.99 -22.57 -22.88
C LYS A 604 5.11 -23.76 -23.22
N THR A 605 4.65 -23.85 -24.46
CA THR A 605 4.03 -25.09 -24.94
C THR A 605 5.06 -26.21 -25.03
N THR A 606 4.63 -27.47 -24.94
CA THR A 606 5.51 -28.64 -25.02
C THR A 606 6.30 -28.74 -26.32
N ASP A 607 5.78 -28.19 -27.41
CA ASP A 607 6.47 -28.06 -28.71
C ASP A 607 7.37 -26.80 -28.81
N GLY A 608 7.39 -25.96 -27.76
CA GLY A 608 8.13 -24.71 -27.68
C GLY A 608 7.59 -23.57 -28.56
N SER A 609 6.46 -23.75 -29.24
CA SER A 609 5.96 -22.82 -30.26
C SER A 609 5.27 -21.58 -29.69
N LYS A 610 4.73 -21.64 -28.47
CA LYS A 610 4.01 -20.55 -27.81
C LYS A 610 4.48 -20.34 -26.39
N TRP A 611 4.62 -19.08 -26.02
CA TRP A 611 4.89 -18.65 -24.64
C TRP A 611 3.79 -17.70 -24.19
N SER A 612 3.32 -17.95 -22.98
CA SER A 612 2.20 -17.25 -22.34
C SER A 612 2.49 -17.04 -20.86
N LEU A 613 1.84 -16.04 -20.27
CA LEU A 613 1.83 -15.78 -18.85
C LEU A 613 0.52 -16.30 -18.26
N PHE A 614 0.64 -17.09 -17.20
CA PHE A 614 -0.47 -17.64 -16.44
C PHE A 614 -0.54 -17.01 -15.06
N TYR A 615 -1.73 -17.03 -14.47
CA TYR A 615 -2.01 -16.65 -13.09
C TYR A 615 -2.62 -17.82 -12.32
N THR A 616 -2.28 -17.97 -11.05
CA THR A 616 -2.94 -18.85 -10.09
C THR A 616 -2.84 -18.27 -8.68
N SER A 617 -3.71 -18.69 -7.78
CA SER A 617 -3.64 -18.32 -6.38
C SER A 617 -3.95 -19.48 -5.43
N SER A 618 -3.56 -19.33 -4.17
CA SER A 618 -3.75 -20.30 -3.11
C SER A 618 -3.76 -19.65 -1.73
N GLN A 619 -4.64 -20.12 -0.85
CA GLN A 619 -4.72 -19.68 0.56
C GLN A 619 -3.74 -20.42 1.49
N ASP A 620 -3.20 -21.57 1.07
CA ASP A 620 -2.43 -22.49 1.94
C ASP A 620 -1.11 -22.98 1.32
N ASN A 621 -0.81 -22.58 0.08
CA ASN A 621 0.29 -23.13 -0.72
C ASN A 621 0.19 -24.66 -0.94
N ASP A 622 -0.98 -25.26 -0.79
CA ASP A 622 -1.26 -26.68 -1.02
C ASP A 622 -2.32 -26.87 -2.10
N THR A 623 -3.44 -26.15 -1.98
CA THR A 623 -4.54 -26.16 -2.94
C THR A 623 -4.49 -24.89 -3.78
N PHE A 624 -4.20 -25.05 -5.07
CA PHE A 624 -4.16 -23.94 -6.04
C PHE A 624 -5.39 -23.96 -6.95
N HIS A 625 -5.85 -22.77 -7.33
CA HIS A 625 -6.75 -22.62 -8.45
C HIS A 625 -6.07 -23.06 -9.76
N ASP A 626 -6.86 -23.56 -10.72
CA ASP A 626 -6.35 -23.85 -12.07
C ASP A 626 -5.65 -22.61 -12.65
N ALA A 627 -4.51 -22.82 -13.31
CA ALA A 627 -3.78 -21.74 -13.95
C ALA A 627 -4.62 -21.13 -15.09
N ILE A 628 -4.76 -19.81 -15.08
CA ILE A 628 -5.52 -19.02 -16.06
C ILE A 628 -4.53 -18.30 -16.96
N GLU A 629 -4.66 -18.41 -18.29
CA GLU A 629 -3.82 -17.63 -19.21
C GLU A 629 -4.24 -16.17 -19.19
N ILE A 630 -3.33 -15.26 -18.82
CA ILE A 630 -3.61 -13.83 -18.66
C ILE A 630 -2.95 -12.95 -19.73
N ILE A 631 -1.83 -13.38 -20.31
CA ILE A 631 -1.14 -12.66 -21.41
C ILE A 631 -0.55 -13.68 -22.37
N ARG A 632 -0.67 -13.43 -23.68
CA ARG A 632 -0.06 -14.24 -24.73
C ARG A 632 0.89 -13.40 -25.58
N SER A 633 1.93 -14.03 -26.13
CA SER A 633 2.81 -13.38 -27.11
C SER A 633 2.04 -12.95 -28.38
N ASP A 634 2.20 -11.69 -28.78
CA ASP A 634 1.51 -11.09 -29.93
C ASP A 634 2.23 -11.43 -31.24
N LYS A 635 1.68 -12.36 -32.02
CA LYS A 635 2.33 -12.85 -33.25
C LYS A 635 2.26 -11.89 -34.44
N ARG A 636 1.71 -10.68 -34.28
CA ARG A 636 1.74 -9.67 -35.34
C ARG A 636 3.17 -9.22 -35.62
N VAL A 637 3.51 -9.09 -36.90
CA VAL A 637 4.86 -8.71 -37.34
C VAL A 637 5.25 -7.34 -36.78
N GLY A 638 6.44 -7.24 -36.20
CA GLY A 638 7.00 -5.97 -35.69
C GLY A 638 6.58 -5.61 -34.27
N LYS A 639 5.81 -6.46 -33.59
CA LYS A 639 5.50 -6.32 -32.16
C LYS A 639 6.70 -6.74 -31.31
N TRP A 640 6.99 -5.96 -30.27
CA TRP A 640 8.14 -6.21 -29.39
C TRP A 640 7.93 -7.47 -28.52
N ASP A 641 6.68 -7.77 -28.21
CA ASP A 641 6.21 -8.93 -27.44
C ASP A 641 5.76 -10.10 -28.31
N SER A 642 6.17 -10.11 -29.59
CA SER A 642 6.05 -11.31 -30.45
C SER A 642 7.00 -12.43 -30.04
N ALA A 643 8.09 -12.05 -29.35
CA ALA A 643 9.06 -12.94 -28.75
C ALA A 643 8.46 -13.77 -27.60
N ASN A 644 9.25 -14.70 -27.07
CA ASN A 644 8.81 -15.55 -25.97
C ASN A 644 8.55 -14.70 -24.72
N LEU A 645 7.33 -14.75 -24.17
CA LEU A 645 7.07 -14.18 -22.86
C LEU A 645 7.97 -14.86 -21.83
N TYR A 646 8.48 -14.11 -20.88
CA TYR A 646 9.54 -14.54 -19.96
C TYR A 646 9.16 -14.19 -18.53
N ARG A 647 10.12 -14.28 -17.59
CA ARG A 647 9.88 -13.90 -16.19
C ARG A 647 9.25 -12.52 -16.13
N SER A 648 8.14 -12.44 -15.44
CA SER A 648 7.35 -11.22 -15.27
C SER A 648 7.24 -10.92 -13.78
N ALA A 649 6.86 -9.70 -13.41
CA ALA A 649 6.65 -9.33 -12.01
C ALA A 649 5.20 -8.92 -11.74
N LEU A 650 4.69 -9.29 -10.57
CA LEU A 650 3.35 -8.94 -10.09
C LEU A 650 3.47 -8.00 -8.90
N VAL A 651 2.76 -6.87 -8.94
CA VAL A 651 2.74 -5.88 -7.85
C VAL A 651 1.33 -5.33 -7.65
N MET A 652 0.91 -5.17 -6.40
CA MET A 652 -0.29 -4.43 -6.03
C MET A 652 0.03 -2.95 -5.79
N VAL A 653 -0.68 -2.07 -6.51
CA VAL A 653 -0.50 -0.61 -6.46
C VAL A 653 -1.85 0.04 -6.19
N ASP A 654 -2.05 0.54 -4.97
CA ASP A 654 -3.29 1.20 -4.53
C ASP A 654 -4.57 0.42 -4.91
N GLY A 655 -4.54 -0.91 -4.70
CA GLY A 655 -5.67 -1.80 -4.96
C GLY A 655 -5.81 -2.28 -6.40
N LYS A 656 -4.84 -1.99 -7.28
CA LYS A 656 -4.80 -2.46 -8.67
C LYS A 656 -3.61 -3.40 -8.92
N TYR A 657 -3.80 -4.35 -9.82
CA TYR A 657 -2.76 -5.23 -10.31
C TYR A 657 -1.91 -4.53 -11.36
N TYR A 658 -0.60 -4.55 -11.15
CA TYR A 658 0.42 -4.12 -12.10
C TYR A 658 1.24 -5.34 -12.49
N VAL A 659 1.19 -5.69 -13.77
CA VAL A 659 1.94 -6.83 -14.33
C VAL A 659 3.02 -6.30 -15.26
N TYR A 660 4.27 -6.41 -14.81
CA TYR A 660 5.45 -6.12 -15.60
C TYR A 660 5.81 -7.36 -16.39
N TYR A 661 5.22 -7.50 -17.58
CA TYR A 661 5.41 -8.68 -18.40
C TYR A 661 6.62 -8.51 -19.33
N ALA A 662 7.50 -9.51 -19.36
CA ALA A 662 8.76 -9.39 -20.08
C ALA A 662 8.86 -10.34 -21.27
N THR A 663 9.73 -9.99 -22.20
CA THR A 663 10.42 -10.92 -23.10
C THR A 663 11.90 -10.96 -22.69
N PRO A 664 12.76 -11.76 -23.35
CA PRO A 664 14.20 -11.67 -23.15
C PRO A 664 14.82 -10.31 -23.51
N SER A 665 14.08 -9.38 -24.11
CA SER A 665 14.64 -8.11 -24.61
C SER A 665 13.93 -6.84 -24.16
N ALA A 666 12.75 -6.93 -23.54
CA ALA A 666 12.00 -5.75 -23.08
C ALA A 666 10.95 -6.13 -22.04
N ILE A 667 10.47 -5.12 -21.30
CA ILE A 667 9.46 -5.26 -20.25
C ILE A 667 8.31 -4.31 -20.59
N GLY A 668 7.08 -4.79 -20.62
CA GLY A 668 5.86 -4.00 -20.75
C GLY A 668 5.12 -3.93 -19.42
N LEU A 669 4.19 -2.98 -19.29
CA LEU A 669 3.37 -2.84 -18.10
C LEU A 669 1.88 -2.80 -18.47
N THR A 670 1.13 -3.77 -17.97
CA THR A 670 -0.32 -3.82 -18.07
C THR A 670 -0.93 -3.70 -16.68
N VAL A 671 -2.12 -3.12 -16.60
CA VAL A 671 -2.77 -2.80 -15.32
C VAL A 671 -4.23 -3.23 -15.31
N GLY A 672 -4.75 -3.62 -14.16
CA GLY A 672 -6.15 -4.01 -14.01
C GLY A 672 -6.65 -3.83 -12.59
N ASP A 673 -7.95 -3.60 -12.43
CA ASP A 673 -8.60 -3.65 -11.12
C ASP A 673 -8.72 -5.12 -10.63
N GLU A 674 -8.57 -6.07 -11.55
CA GLU A 674 -8.38 -7.50 -11.30
C GLU A 674 -7.31 -8.04 -12.23
N ILE A 675 -6.69 -9.15 -11.82
CA ILE A 675 -5.73 -9.86 -12.66
C ILE A 675 -6.35 -10.42 -13.96
N ILE A 676 -7.67 -10.65 -13.98
CA ILE A 676 -8.39 -11.15 -15.16
C ILE A 676 -8.88 -10.03 -16.09
N THR A 677 -8.85 -8.78 -15.62
CA THR A 677 -9.27 -7.58 -16.38
C THR A 677 -8.09 -6.66 -16.69
N LEU A 678 -6.89 -7.25 -16.85
CA LEU A 678 -5.71 -6.51 -17.27
C LEU A 678 -5.96 -5.85 -18.63
N ASN A 679 -5.56 -4.60 -18.72
CA ASN A 679 -5.68 -3.77 -19.90
C ASN A 679 -4.42 -2.93 -20.07
N LYS A 680 -4.18 -2.46 -21.30
CA LYS A 680 -3.11 -1.50 -21.56
C LYS A 680 -3.24 -0.32 -20.60
N ARG A 681 -2.14 0.02 -19.93
CA ARG A 681 -2.11 1.21 -19.09
C ARG A 681 -2.21 2.45 -19.99
N ASP A 682 -3.03 3.42 -19.59
CA ASP A 682 -3.03 4.75 -20.20
C ASP A 682 -1.89 5.55 -19.60
N ASP A 683 -0.72 5.43 -20.23
CA ASP A 683 0.50 6.09 -19.76
C ASP A 683 0.51 7.59 -20.09
N GLY A 684 -0.52 8.09 -20.81
CA GLY A 684 -0.50 9.42 -21.40
C GLY A 684 0.63 9.64 -22.40
N ILE A 685 1.32 8.57 -22.82
CA ILE A 685 2.42 8.58 -23.79
C ILE A 685 1.81 8.73 -25.18
N VAL A 686 2.01 9.89 -25.80
CA VAL A 686 1.60 10.15 -27.18
C VAL A 686 2.80 9.98 -28.09
N LYS A 687 2.67 9.06 -29.06
CA LYS A 687 3.70 8.80 -30.07
C LYS A 687 3.93 10.06 -30.91
N ALA A 688 5.15 10.55 -30.89
CA ALA A 688 5.58 11.59 -31.81
C ALA A 688 6.41 10.91 -32.93
N GLU A 689 5.86 10.79 -34.14
CA GLU A 689 6.60 10.20 -35.28
C GLU A 689 7.49 11.25 -35.95
N LEU A 690 8.78 11.04 -36.19
CA LEU A 690 9.54 11.96 -37.08
C LEU A 690 9.09 11.77 -38.54
N LEU A 691 8.72 12.84 -39.23
CA LEU A 691 8.53 12.84 -40.68
C LEU A 691 9.89 12.98 -41.37
N MET A 692 10.35 11.92 -42.05
CA MET A 692 11.54 12.00 -42.90
C MET A 692 11.23 12.79 -44.18
N SER A 693 12.03 13.82 -44.47
CA SER A 693 11.97 14.54 -45.74
C SER A 693 12.66 13.74 -46.86
N ALA A 694 11.99 12.71 -47.38
CA ALA A 694 12.23 12.05 -48.68
C ALA A 694 13.68 11.63 -49.07
N SER A 695 14.62 11.51 -48.15
CA SER A 695 15.97 10.98 -48.38
C SER A 695 16.45 10.28 -47.10
N ASN A 696 17.15 9.15 -47.20
CA ASN A 696 17.61 8.28 -46.10
C ASN A 696 18.65 8.94 -45.13
N SER A 697 18.52 10.23 -44.82
CA SER A 697 19.31 10.93 -43.81
C SER A 697 18.48 12.04 -43.14
N PHE A 698 18.54 12.10 -41.80
CA PHE A 698 17.86 13.13 -41.02
C PHE A 698 18.50 14.50 -41.27
N LYS A 699 17.67 15.51 -41.56
CA LYS A 699 18.08 16.91 -41.74
C LYS A 699 17.68 17.73 -40.53
N ASN A 700 18.37 18.85 -40.32
CA ASN A 700 18.09 19.83 -39.26
C ASN A 700 16.64 20.38 -39.27
N SER A 701 15.92 20.17 -40.38
CA SER A 701 14.53 20.57 -40.64
C SER A 701 13.49 19.51 -40.32
N ASP A 702 13.85 18.26 -40.01
CA ASP A 702 12.89 17.20 -39.79
C ASP A 702 12.13 17.40 -38.45
N THR A 703 10.81 17.18 -38.46
CA THR A 703 9.90 17.45 -37.33
C THR A 703 9.08 16.23 -36.94
N LEU A 704 8.54 16.23 -35.72
CA LEU A 704 7.54 15.25 -35.30
C LEU A 704 6.20 15.53 -36.04
N LYS A 705 5.52 14.46 -36.45
CA LYS A 705 4.34 14.38 -37.34
C LYS A 705 3.11 14.92 -36.64
N GLU A 706 2.98 14.66 -35.35
CA GLU A 706 1.94 15.19 -34.47
C GLU A 706 2.52 15.34 -33.05
N PHE A 707 2.13 16.41 -32.34
CA PHE A 707 2.36 16.53 -30.90
C PHE A 707 1.01 16.66 -30.19
N PRO A 708 0.84 16.05 -29.01
CA PRO A 708 -0.34 16.27 -28.18
C PRO A 708 -0.53 17.75 -27.82
N LEU A 709 -1.78 18.19 -27.86
CA LEU A 709 -2.21 19.54 -27.42
C LEU A 709 -1.87 19.75 -25.94
N GLY A 710 -1.18 20.86 -25.62
CA GLY A 710 -0.98 21.32 -24.23
C GLY A 710 0.08 20.57 -23.41
N LYS A 711 0.97 19.79 -24.02
CA LYS A 711 2.03 19.05 -23.32
C LYS A 711 3.42 19.53 -23.72
N ILE A 712 4.34 19.60 -22.76
CA ILE A 712 5.79 19.78 -23.02
C ILE A 712 6.34 18.41 -23.42
N VAL A 713 7.06 18.35 -24.54
CA VAL A 713 7.66 17.09 -25.03
C VAL A 713 9.18 17.18 -24.93
N TYR A 714 9.77 16.15 -24.33
CA TYR A 714 11.21 15.97 -24.19
C TYR A 714 11.69 14.86 -25.11
N THR A 715 12.86 15.01 -25.73
CA THR A 715 13.44 13.99 -26.61
C THR A 715 14.95 13.90 -26.35
N LYS A 716 15.43 12.71 -26.01
CA LYS A 716 16.87 12.44 -25.84
C LYS A 716 17.56 12.37 -27.20
N VAL A 717 18.77 12.91 -27.27
CA VAL A 717 19.67 12.92 -28.43
C VAL A 717 20.96 12.22 -28.02
N PHE A 718 21.45 11.30 -28.86
CA PHE A 718 22.69 10.55 -28.66
C PHE A 718 23.41 10.26 -29.99
N ASP A 719 24.68 9.90 -29.88
CA ASP A 719 25.59 9.77 -31.03
C ASP A 719 25.29 8.52 -31.87
N GLY A 720 25.54 8.60 -33.18
CA GLY A 720 25.28 7.52 -34.14
C GLY A 720 23.82 7.37 -34.62
N THR A 721 22.89 8.20 -34.13
CA THR A 721 21.52 8.28 -34.67
C THR A 721 21.03 9.71 -34.84
N TYR A 722 21.39 10.63 -33.92
CA TYR A 722 20.91 12.03 -33.92
C TYR A 722 21.91 13.07 -33.38
N GLY A 723 23.22 12.78 -33.36
CA GLY A 723 24.26 13.65 -32.77
C GLY A 723 24.65 14.91 -33.57
N ALA A 724 25.87 15.43 -33.34
CA ALA A 724 26.38 16.65 -33.98
C ALA A 724 26.40 16.55 -35.53
N ASP A 725 26.64 15.35 -36.05
CA ASP A 725 26.64 15.03 -37.49
C ASP A 725 25.25 15.18 -38.15
N HIS A 726 24.20 15.34 -37.33
CA HIS A 726 22.81 15.56 -37.75
C HIS A 726 22.29 16.96 -37.36
N GLY A 727 23.20 17.90 -37.09
CA GLY A 727 22.89 19.31 -36.91
C GLY A 727 22.46 19.75 -35.51
N PHE A 728 22.68 18.92 -34.49
CA PHE A 728 22.54 19.28 -33.08
C PHE A 728 23.82 19.95 -32.54
N PRO A 729 23.71 20.81 -31.50
CA PRO A 729 24.88 21.51 -30.95
C PRO A 729 25.97 20.61 -30.36
N THR A 730 25.61 19.40 -29.88
CA THR A 730 26.54 18.40 -29.31
C THR A 730 26.09 16.98 -29.70
N SER A 731 26.95 15.98 -29.43
CA SER A 731 26.67 14.57 -29.73
C SER A 731 25.55 13.96 -28.88
N SER A 732 25.29 14.48 -27.69
CA SER A 732 24.16 14.04 -26.85
C SER A 732 23.56 15.17 -26.00
N GLY A 733 22.27 15.05 -25.68
CA GLY A 733 21.52 16.03 -24.89
C GLY A 733 20.01 15.80 -24.89
N ILE A 734 19.24 16.74 -24.33
CA ILE A 734 17.77 16.68 -24.26
C ILE A 734 17.18 17.88 -25.01
N VAL A 735 16.30 17.61 -25.98
CA VAL A 735 15.47 18.63 -26.63
C VAL A 735 14.17 18.78 -25.85
N VAL A 736 13.78 20.01 -25.56
CA VAL A 736 12.51 20.38 -24.95
C VAL A 736 11.73 21.23 -25.93
N THR A 737 10.54 20.77 -26.32
CA THR A 737 9.65 21.53 -27.22
C THR A 737 8.51 22.12 -26.41
N ASN A 738 8.35 23.45 -26.47
CA ASN A 738 7.26 24.13 -25.80
C ASN A 738 6.11 24.43 -26.76
N ARG A 739 4.89 24.06 -26.37
CA ARG A 739 3.65 24.58 -26.94
C ARG A 739 2.97 25.44 -25.88
N VAL A 740 3.03 26.76 -26.05
CA VAL A 740 2.31 27.70 -25.17
C VAL A 740 0.81 27.57 -25.44
N ILE A 741 0.00 27.59 -24.40
CA ILE A 741 -1.47 27.41 -24.45
C ILE A 741 -2.09 28.43 -25.42
N GLY A 742 -2.62 27.96 -26.56
CA GLY A 742 -3.31 28.75 -27.59
C GLY A 742 -3.25 28.13 -29.00
N ASP A 743 -4.10 28.62 -29.92
CA ASP A 743 -4.23 28.12 -31.31
C ASP A 743 -3.09 28.53 -32.25
N VAL A 744 -2.00 29.12 -31.73
CA VAL A 744 -0.99 29.82 -32.53
C VAL A 744 0.37 29.09 -32.47
N GLY A 745 0.46 27.89 -33.05
CA GLY A 745 1.73 27.20 -33.33
C GLY A 745 2.70 26.96 -32.15
N TYR A 746 3.89 26.44 -32.46
CA TYR A 746 4.99 26.25 -31.50
C TYR A 746 5.90 27.49 -31.52
N ASP A 747 6.41 27.94 -30.36
CA ASP A 747 7.25 29.15 -30.31
C ASP A 747 8.77 28.85 -30.33
N PHE A 748 9.24 27.84 -29.61
CA PHE A 748 10.67 27.50 -29.53
C PHE A 748 10.96 26.08 -29.04
N GLN A 749 12.17 25.61 -29.35
CA GLN A 749 12.80 24.45 -28.73
C GLN A 749 14.03 24.88 -27.93
N LEU A 750 14.25 24.22 -26.80
CA LEU A 750 15.48 24.29 -26.03
C LEU A 750 16.25 22.98 -26.19
N TYR A 751 17.57 23.04 -26.15
CA TYR A 751 18.45 21.89 -26.14
C TYR A 751 19.42 22.02 -24.98
N TYR A 752 19.48 20.98 -24.17
CA TYR A 752 20.33 20.84 -23.00
C TYR A 752 21.39 19.78 -23.31
N PRO A 753 22.61 20.18 -23.70
CA PRO A 753 23.71 19.25 -23.92
C PRO A 753 24.00 18.44 -22.66
N GLN A 754 24.37 17.17 -22.84
CA GLN A 754 24.82 16.34 -21.71
C GLN A 754 26.24 16.69 -21.25
N SER A 755 27.08 17.16 -22.17
CA SER A 755 28.52 17.40 -21.95
C SER A 755 28.92 18.88 -21.91
N ALA A 756 27.96 19.80 -21.99
CA ALA A 756 28.22 21.24 -21.99
C ALA A 756 27.20 22.00 -21.15
N ASN A 757 27.65 23.09 -20.52
CA ASN A 757 26.81 23.93 -19.65
C ASN A 757 25.95 24.94 -20.42
N ASP A 758 26.12 25.03 -21.74
CA ASP A 758 25.43 25.99 -22.58
C ASP A 758 24.09 25.44 -23.03
N ILE A 759 23.00 26.16 -22.78
CA ILE A 759 21.68 25.83 -23.33
C ILE A 759 21.61 26.40 -24.75
N TYR A 760 20.95 25.71 -25.67
CA TYR A 760 20.72 26.19 -27.02
C TYR A 760 19.22 26.35 -27.29
N ARG A 761 18.84 27.32 -28.12
CA ARG A 761 17.46 27.59 -28.50
C ARG A 761 17.33 27.72 -30.02
N ARG A 762 16.20 27.26 -30.56
CA ARG A 762 15.72 27.59 -31.91
C ARG A 762 14.23 27.91 -31.92
N ARG A 763 13.76 28.63 -32.93
CA ARG A 763 12.37 29.08 -33.07
C ARG A 763 11.68 28.46 -34.27
N SER A 764 10.37 28.35 -34.17
CA SER A 764 9.52 27.92 -35.28
C SER A 764 9.38 29.05 -36.30
N THR A 765 9.31 28.69 -37.58
CA THR A 765 9.00 29.57 -38.70
C THR A 765 8.02 28.86 -39.64
N SER A 766 7.43 29.59 -40.58
CA SER A 766 6.55 29.00 -41.60
C SER A 766 7.23 27.95 -42.50
N SER A 767 8.57 27.90 -42.51
CA SER A 767 9.38 26.98 -43.32
C SER A 767 10.13 25.92 -42.48
N GLY A 768 9.82 25.78 -41.19
CA GLY A 768 10.49 24.84 -40.28
C GLY A 768 11.21 25.56 -39.13
N TRP A 769 12.26 24.95 -38.57
CA TRP A 769 12.99 25.51 -37.43
C TRP A 769 14.19 26.36 -37.87
N THR A 770 14.47 27.44 -37.12
CA THR A 770 15.75 28.15 -37.26
C THR A 770 16.92 27.27 -36.84
N THR A 771 18.14 27.68 -37.17
CA THR A 771 19.35 27.06 -36.62
C THR A 771 19.40 27.18 -35.10
N TRP A 772 20.11 26.26 -34.45
CA TRP A 772 20.39 26.34 -33.03
C TRP A 772 21.29 27.54 -32.73
N THR A 773 20.91 28.31 -31.73
CA THR A 773 21.68 29.44 -31.23
C THR A 773 21.92 29.25 -29.73
N LYS A 774 23.11 29.58 -29.25
CA LYS A 774 23.39 29.52 -27.81
C LYS A 774 22.43 30.46 -27.08
N PHE A 775 21.64 29.89 -26.19
CA PHE A 775 20.65 30.59 -25.39
C PHE A 775 21.36 31.18 -24.18
N VAL A 776 21.61 32.48 -24.26
CA VAL A 776 22.04 33.27 -23.11
C VAL A 776 20.74 33.74 -22.46
N GLY A 777 20.41 33.14 -21.31
CA GLY A 777 19.25 33.53 -20.51
C GLY A 777 19.33 34.97 -20.04
#